data_AF-A0A258GF07-F1
#
_entry.id   AF-A0A258GF07-F1
#
_cell.length_a   1.000
_cell.length_b   1.000
_cell.length_c   1.000
_cell.angle_alpha   90.00
_cell.angle_beta   90.00
_cell.angle_gamma   90.00
#
_symmetry.space_group_name_H-M   'P 1'
#
loop_
_entity.id
_entity.type
_entity.pdbx_description
1 polymer ?
#
loop_
_entity_poly.entity_id
_entity_poly.type
_entity_poly.pdbx_seq_one_letter_code
_entity_poly.pdbx_strand_id
1 'polypeptide(L)'
;MRRLGSGLLAGLLLSTCLTGAGQAQGMRELDRLLGGAPGFQALRGIDTATRAARRYAIVIGNSDYSAIPDLPNAHADAGAMAEFFKAQGYEVHFHLDITKRGFEDTLRRVLFDVDKDTEVVVFFAGHGFQIGSENYLVPVDADLDTIYDVPFEAVSLGSLVGIVGARARLQVVILDSCRNNPFAGKSVLTRIGNELREARTGFSSQAAPLNSMLIFSTAPGSVAFDGEGTNSPFTAALIEEVSDAPDALVKEVFEGVRRMVFERTNGRQVPWDSSTLVEPASFGLGNALTKPILVSSTGGGINRGLARIVPPEEASQVVQVAETRAVLEADFVPEVKIGFVLRDGLDLAPTDTVTIVRQPKTGRLVLPDETGFQRNVVGEALSSADVDRLILVNDSVQVPATSLINGVIEDGITVSVGGEEQRLQLNLKPNPCDFEAGDHLDPDGMGLTRYANEIRPELALEACRAAVAAEPDNGRFHYQLGRALISLRQTAEAKAEFERAKELGHTRAWQALGNAILNEAKETGGVSNPKASEAVLQLFAQGVDKGDPYAFYSLGRQFMRFGGTNEIEIEGYDLMMRALEVGHTFAMNELGYFYLQEDGEFYDAERGLRYLRESAARDDIYGFNNMGLVYLNGLGGTEVDDAAAVEMFRKAAEGGHPNAPFNLGRMYRDGRVAGGRDLKAAVEWFSEGLERGDANSGGNAAYLISSEGVAGYDLFDAAVLAAKAAALVNQNAAKPARELLASYNETALNGGAQKLIRELGGAVEADGAFGASSQAAMEAVLATHGAGPARTDPLDRIVQLAMLRWSTSPFRVDLY
;
A
#
# COMPACT_ATOMS: atom_id res chain seq x y z
N MET A 1 65.37 31.53 10.75
CA MET A 1 66.00 32.81 10.38
C MET A 1 65.00 33.64 9.58
N ARG A 2 64.80 34.92 9.96
CA ARG A 2 64.10 36.04 9.25
C ARG A 2 62.58 35.83 8.99
N ARG A 3 61.61 36.46 9.67
CA ARG A 3 61.30 37.89 9.95
C ARG A 3 61.24 38.80 8.71
N LEU A 4 60.04 39.35 8.45
CA LEU A 4 59.63 40.72 8.07
C LEU A 4 58.10 40.63 7.79
N GLY A 5 57.15 41.22 8.53
CA GLY A 5 56.97 42.64 8.88
C GLY A 5 56.61 43.42 7.60
N SER A 6 55.50 44.15 7.41
CA SER A 6 54.50 44.79 8.27
C SER A 6 53.53 45.55 7.33
N GLY A 7 52.25 45.77 7.70
CA GLY A 7 51.37 46.61 6.88
C GLY A 7 49.93 46.82 7.40
N LEU A 8 49.79 47.75 8.34
CA LEU A 8 48.61 48.56 8.70
C LEU A 8 47.35 47.90 9.34
N LEU A 9 47.26 48.10 10.66
CA LEU A 9 46.02 48.26 11.43
C LEU A 9 45.41 49.65 11.17
N ALA A 10 44.12 49.72 10.89
CA ALA A 10 43.24 50.82 11.30
C ALA A 10 41.78 50.32 11.33
N GLY A 11 41.13 50.41 12.49
CA GLY A 11 39.69 50.21 12.63
C GLY A 11 39.29 49.16 13.67
N LEU A 12 39.42 49.49 14.96
CA LEU A 12 38.79 48.76 16.06
C LEU A 12 38.08 49.78 16.94
N LEU A 13 36.74 49.66 17.00
CA LEU A 13 35.85 49.87 18.14
C LEU A 13 34.43 50.12 17.59
N LEU A 14 33.54 49.13 17.72
CA LEU A 14 32.38 49.25 18.61
C LEU A 14 31.59 47.91 18.65
N SER A 15 31.39 47.45 19.89
CA SER A 15 30.32 46.59 20.41
C SER A 15 29.85 45.36 19.63
N THR A 16 30.26 44.22 20.16
CA THR A 16 29.52 42.96 20.20
C THR A 16 28.14 43.13 20.85
N CYS A 17 27.09 42.89 20.10
CA CYS A 17 25.81 42.30 20.51
C CYS A 17 24.95 42.14 19.25
N LEU A 18 24.69 40.90 18.82
CA LEU A 18 23.44 40.44 18.22
C LEU A 18 23.58 38.96 17.79
N THR A 19 22.79 38.14 18.49
CA THR A 19 21.97 37.03 17.99
C THR A 19 22.61 35.69 17.60
N GLY A 20 22.19 34.68 18.38
CA GLY A 20 22.42 33.25 18.18
C GLY A 20 22.20 32.77 16.76
N ALA A 21 23.11 31.89 16.35
CA ALA A 21 22.94 31.01 15.22
C ALA A 21 21.76 30.07 15.49
N GLY A 22 20.58 30.40 14.98
CA GLY A 22 19.58 29.39 14.65
C GLY A 22 20.15 28.55 13.50
N GLN A 23 20.40 27.27 13.75
CA GLN A 23 20.75 26.33 12.69
C GLN A 23 19.55 26.27 11.72
N ALA A 24 19.77 26.69 10.47
CA ALA A 24 18.79 26.49 9.41
C ALA A 24 18.63 24.97 9.20
N GLN A 25 17.43 24.43 9.45
CA GLN A 25 17.07 23.07 9.05
C GLN A 25 17.23 22.98 7.52
N GLY A 26 18.03 22.03 7.04
CA GLY A 26 18.15 21.73 5.62
C GLY A 26 16.78 21.29 5.06
N MET A 27 16.47 21.72 3.84
CA MET A 27 15.28 21.32 3.09
C MET A 27 15.31 19.80 2.85
N ARG A 28 14.15 19.11 2.98
CA ARG A 28 14.03 17.67 2.71
C ARG A 28 14.37 17.34 1.26
N GLU A 29 14.87 16.14 1.00
CA GLU A 29 15.24 15.74 -0.36
C GLU A 29 14.01 15.54 -1.25
N LEU A 30 12.90 15.07 -0.68
CA LEU A 30 11.60 15.06 -1.37
C LEU A 30 11.22 16.47 -1.85
N ASP A 31 11.32 17.48 -0.98
CA ASP A 31 11.01 18.88 -1.33
C ASP A 31 11.94 19.40 -2.44
N ARG A 32 13.21 19.00 -2.43
CA ARG A 32 14.17 19.33 -3.49
C ARG A 32 13.78 18.69 -4.82
N LEU A 33 13.42 17.40 -4.83
CA LEU A 33 12.99 16.69 -6.04
C LEU A 33 11.70 17.27 -6.63
N LEU A 34 10.83 17.81 -5.78
CA LEU A 34 9.63 18.56 -6.20
C LEU A 34 9.96 20.01 -6.65
N GLY A 35 11.22 20.45 -6.56
CA GLY A 35 11.72 21.74 -7.06
C GLY A 35 11.83 22.88 -6.03
N GLY A 36 12.07 22.58 -4.74
CA GLY A 36 11.96 23.46 -3.56
C GLY A 36 12.69 24.82 -3.57
N ALA A 37 12.51 25.77 -2.64
CA ALA A 37 11.99 25.86 -1.26
C ALA A 37 10.48 25.58 -1.05
N PRO A 38 9.93 25.65 0.20
CA PRO A 38 8.55 26.09 0.43
C PRO A 38 8.39 27.55 -0.03
N GLY A 39 8.84 27.87 -1.23
CA GLY A 39 8.34 29.01 -1.95
C GLY A 39 6.91 28.62 -2.25
N PHE A 40 5.97 29.25 -1.55
CA PHE A 40 4.69 29.65 -2.09
C PHE A 40 4.54 29.16 -3.54
N GLN A 41 4.11 27.91 -3.75
CA GLN A 41 3.51 27.55 -5.02
C GLN A 41 2.30 28.44 -5.03
N ALA A 42 2.45 29.61 -5.66
CA ALA A 42 1.69 30.82 -5.40
C ALA A 42 0.24 30.48 -5.11
N LEU A 43 -0.16 30.31 -3.82
CA LEU A 43 -1.44 29.75 -3.34
C LEU A 43 -2.36 29.47 -4.54
N ARG A 44 -2.10 28.38 -5.30
CA ARG A 44 -2.48 28.32 -6.73
C ARG A 44 -3.99 28.37 -6.82
N GLY A 45 -4.51 29.57 -7.09
CA GLY A 45 -5.93 29.84 -7.14
C GLY A 45 -6.70 29.38 -5.89
N ILE A 46 -6.16 29.56 -4.68
CA ILE A 46 -6.97 29.31 -3.47
C ILE A 46 -8.03 30.41 -3.42
N ASP A 47 -9.22 30.08 -3.90
CA ASP A 47 -10.40 30.84 -3.60
C ASP A 47 -10.71 30.63 -2.11
N THR A 48 -10.23 31.57 -1.29
CA THR A 48 -10.52 31.64 0.14
C THR A 48 -12.01 31.84 0.44
N ALA A 49 -12.84 32.10 -0.57
CA ALA A 49 -14.30 32.19 -0.43
C ALA A 49 -14.98 30.80 -0.53
N THR A 50 -14.33 29.80 -1.13
CA THR A 50 -14.83 28.41 -1.13
C THR A 50 -14.35 27.69 0.13
N ARG A 51 -15.27 27.55 1.09
CA ARG A 51 -15.23 26.48 2.10
C ARG A 51 -15.03 25.14 1.36
N ALA A 52 -14.20 24.21 1.87
CA ALA A 52 -14.03 22.91 1.22
C ALA A 52 -15.39 22.30 0.86
N ALA A 53 -15.51 21.82 -0.38
CA ALA A 53 -16.73 21.16 -0.83
C ALA A 53 -17.02 19.89 -0.02
N ARG A 54 -16.00 19.27 0.60
CA ARG A 54 -16.11 18.02 1.37
C ARG A 54 -15.38 18.06 2.71
N ARG A 55 -16.04 17.56 3.75
CA ARG A 55 -15.55 17.46 5.13
C ARG A 55 -15.53 16.00 5.54
N TYR A 56 -14.40 15.50 5.99
CA TYR A 56 -14.17 14.09 6.30
C TYR A 56 -13.65 13.94 7.72
N ALA A 57 -14.20 13.02 8.50
CA ALA A 57 -13.80 12.78 9.88
C ALA A 57 -13.51 11.29 10.11
N ILE A 58 -12.38 11.01 10.73
CA ILE A 58 -12.02 9.68 11.23
C ILE A 58 -12.10 9.75 12.74
N VAL A 59 -12.95 8.93 13.35
CA VAL A 59 -13.20 8.95 14.78
C VAL A 59 -12.99 7.56 15.33
N ILE A 60 -11.95 7.40 16.16
CA ILE A 60 -11.52 6.11 16.69
C ILE A 60 -11.60 6.16 18.21
N GLY A 61 -12.30 5.20 18.80
CA GLY A 61 -12.35 4.98 20.25
C GLY A 61 -11.91 3.57 20.60
N ASN A 62 -10.72 3.42 21.18
CA ASN A 62 -10.21 2.12 21.62
C ASN A 62 -10.29 2.00 23.13
N SER A 63 -11.12 1.07 23.62
CA SER A 63 -11.34 0.82 25.03
C SER A 63 -11.09 -0.63 25.46
N ASP A 64 -11.41 -1.63 24.63
CA ASP A 64 -11.35 -3.06 24.97
C ASP A 64 -10.05 -3.69 24.44
N TYR A 65 -9.00 -3.69 25.27
CA TYR A 65 -7.66 -4.09 24.86
C TYR A 65 -7.37 -5.54 25.24
N SER A 66 -6.83 -6.31 24.29
CA SER A 66 -6.58 -7.74 24.50
C SER A 66 -5.41 -8.03 25.46
N ALA A 67 -4.33 -7.26 25.37
CA ALA A 67 -3.08 -7.46 26.13
C ALA A 67 -2.69 -6.28 27.04
N ILE A 68 -3.42 -5.16 26.96
CA ILE A 68 -3.15 -3.89 27.67
C ILE A 68 -4.39 -3.54 28.51
N PRO A 69 -4.29 -2.78 29.62
CA PRO A 69 -5.48 -2.42 30.40
C PRO A 69 -6.50 -1.59 29.62
N ASP A 70 -7.79 -1.92 29.79
CA ASP A 70 -8.90 -1.21 29.16
C ASP A 70 -8.95 0.28 29.52
N LEU A 71 -9.48 1.08 28.59
CA LEU A 71 -9.70 2.53 28.76
C LEU A 71 -11.19 2.88 28.58
N PRO A 72 -12.04 2.73 29.62
CA PRO A 72 -13.50 2.72 29.48
C PRO A 72 -14.13 3.99 28.88
N ASN A 73 -13.46 5.14 28.98
CA ASN A 73 -14.01 6.42 28.51
C ASN A 73 -13.82 6.64 27.00
N ALA A 74 -12.87 5.95 26.36
CA ALA A 74 -12.54 6.19 24.95
C ALA A 74 -13.69 5.90 23.97
N HIS A 75 -14.51 4.87 24.23
CA HIS A 75 -15.75 4.62 23.47
C HIS A 75 -16.73 5.78 23.56
N ALA A 76 -16.93 6.32 24.76
CA ALA A 76 -17.87 7.40 25.00
C ALA A 76 -17.39 8.71 24.35
N ASP A 77 -16.09 9.02 24.50
CA ASP A 77 -15.47 10.20 23.90
C ASP A 77 -15.56 10.16 22.38
N ALA A 78 -15.18 9.03 21.78
CA ALA A 78 -15.27 8.84 20.33
C ALA A 78 -16.72 8.87 19.84
N GLY A 79 -17.66 8.26 20.56
CA GLY A 79 -19.08 8.30 20.22
C GLY A 79 -19.64 9.73 20.21
N ALA A 80 -19.32 10.52 21.24
CA ALA A 80 -19.73 11.92 21.34
C ALA A 80 -19.14 12.77 20.19
N MET A 81 -17.86 12.58 19.88
CA MET A 81 -17.20 13.27 18.77
C MET A 81 -17.75 12.87 17.40
N ALA A 82 -18.09 11.59 17.20
CA ALA A 82 -18.68 11.10 15.97
C ALA A 82 -20.06 11.72 15.72
N GLU A 83 -20.92 11.77 16.73
CA GLU A 83 -22.21 12.46 16.65
C GLU A 83 -22.04 13.96 16.38
N PHE A 84 -21.09 14.59 17.06
CA PHE A 84 -20.76 16.00 16.90
C PHE A 84 -20.31 16.31 15.46
N PHE A 85 -19.32 15.59 14.91
CA PHE A 85 -18.84 15.83 13.54
C PHE A 85 -19.92 15.55 12.51
N LYS A 86 -20.76 14.52 12.70
CA LYS A 86 -21.90 14.25 11.82
C LYS A 86 -22.88 15.43 11.80
N ALA A 87 -23.16 16.03 12.96
CA ALA A 87 -24.00 17.23 13.04
C ALA A 87 -23.37 18.46 12.35
N GLN A 88 -22.05 18.52 12.27
CA GLN A 88 -21.30 19.56 11.55
C GLN A 88 -21.13 19.28 10.04
N GLY A 89 -21.77 18.25 9.51
CA GLY A 89 -21.74 17.92 8.08
C GLY A 89 -20.48 17.19 7.62
N TYR A 90 -19.73 16.57 8.53
CA TYR A 90 -18.64 15.67 8.17
C TYR A 90 -19.19 14.31 7.71
N GLU A 91 -18.52 13.74 6.72
CA GLU A 91 -18.54 12.30 6.47
C GLU A 91 -17.73 11.59 7.56
N VAL A 92 -18.40 10.96 8.51
CA VAL A 92 -17.76 10.34 9.69
C VAL A 92 -17.52 8.86 9.47
N HIS A 93 -16.25 8.47 9.49
CA HIS A 93 -15.77 7.09 9.57
C HIS A 93 -15.48 6.77 11.04
N PHE A 94 -16.46 6.12 11.69
CA PHE A 94 -16.44 5.84 13.12
C PHE A 94 -16.04 4.39 13.38
N HIS A 95 -15.01 4.21 14.21
CA HIS A 95 -14.46 2.91 14.59
C HIS A 95 -14.36 2.79 16.11
N LEU A 96 -14.80 1.65 16.63
CA LEU A 96 -14.57 1.25 18.01
C LEU A 96 -13.67 0.02 18.03
N ASP A 97 -12.74 -0.01 18.98
CA ASP A 97 -11.81 -1.12 19.22
C ASP A 97 -11.13 -1.61 17.94
N ILE A 98 -10.47 -0.67 17.25
CA ILE A 98 -9.87 -0.95 15.96
C ILE A 98 -8.58 -1.77 16.12
N THR A 99 -8.47 -2.83 15.32
CA THR A 99 -7.26 -3.66 15.22
C THR A 99 -6.18 -2.98 14.38
N LYS A 100 -4.94 -3.49 14.38
CA LYS A 100 -3.89 -2.98 13.48
C LYS A 100 -4.34 -3.05 12.02
N ARG A 101 -4.89 -4.19 11.59
CA ARG A 101 -5.42 -4.34 10.23
C ARG A 101 -6.54 -3.35 9.95
N GLY A 102 -7.42 -3.07 10.92
CA GLY A 102 -8.44 -2.03 10.79
C GLY A 102 -7.85 -0.62 10.64
N PHE A 103 -6.75 -0.31 11.33
CA PHE A 103 -6.02 0.94 11.15
C PHE A 103 -5.41 1.05 9.75
N GLU A 104 -4.75 -0.02 9.27
CA GLU A 104 -4.23 -0.11 7.90
C GLU A 104 -5.36 0.15 6.88
N ASP A 105 -6.53 -0.48 7.06
CA ASP A 105 -7.72 -0.27 6.22
C ASP A 105 -8.21 1.17 6.24
N THR A 106 -8.21 1.80 7.42
CA THR A 106 -8.66 3.19 7.58
C THR A 106 -7.71 4.16 6.89
N LEU A 107 -6.40 3.99 7.03
CA LEU A 107 -5.39 4.82 6.36
C LEU A 107 -5.42 4.61 4.84
N ARG A 108 -5.68 3.38 4.38
CA ARG A 108 -5.91 3.09 2.95
C ARG A 108 -7.13 3.83 2.42
N ARG A 109 -8.28 3.76 3.12
CA ARG A 109 -9.50 4.49 2.74
C ARG A 109 -9.24 5.98 2.62
N VAL A 110 -8.49 6.58 3.54
CA VAL A 110 -8.09 8.00 3.41
C VAL A 110 -7.37 8.27 2.11
N LEU A 111 -6.42 7.42 1.71
CA LEU A 111 -5.70 7.62 0.45
C LEU A 111 -6.63 7.62 -0.76
N PHE A 112 -7.74 6.88 -0.70
CA PHE A 112 -8.66 6.64 -1.81
C PHE A 112 -9.82 7.63 -1.84
N ASP A 113 -10.40 7.91 -0.67
CA ASP A 113 -11.65 8.67 -0.55
C ASP A 113 -11.41 10.19 -0.45
N VAL A 114 -10.20 10.60 -0.06
CA VAL A 114 -9.81 11.99 0.16
C VAL A 114 -9.06 12.54 -1.05
N ASP A 115 -9.44 13.75 -1.44
CA ASP A 115 -8.81 14.55 -2.49
C ASP A 115 -8.24 15.87 -1.93
N LYS A 116 -7.56 16.62 -2.81
CA LYS A 116 -6.89 17.89 -2.47
C LYS A 116 -7.84 19.04 -2.12
N ASP A 117 -9.16 18.83 -2.19
CA ASP A 117 -10.18 19.80 -1.82
C ASP A 117 -10.86 19.47 -0.47
N THR A 118 -10.51 18.33 0.13
CA THR A 118 -11.15 17.81 1.35
C THR A 118 -10.45 18.27 2.63
N GLU A 119 -11.25 18.69 3.63
CA GLU A 119 -10.80 18.92 5.02
C GLU A 119 -10.90 17.62 5.81
N VAL A 120 -9.81 17.18 6.44
CA VAL A 120 -9.81 15.95 7.25
C VAL A 120 -9.64 16.28 8.73
N VAL A 121 -10.51 15.71 9.57
CA VAL A 121 -10.31 15.67 11.02
C VAL A 121 -10.09 14.24 11.47
N VAL A 122 -9.02 13.99 12.22
CA VAL A 122 -8.81 12.70 12.89
C VAL A 122 -8.98 12.92 14.38
N PHE A 123 -9.88 12.18 15.02
CA PHE A 123 -10.02 12.11 16.46
C PHE A 123 -9.70 10.69 16.91
N PHE A 124 -8.74 10.57 17.83
CA PHE A 124 -8.37 9.29 18.43
C PHE A 124 -8.47 9.40 19.95
N ALA A 125 -9.30 8.56 20.55
CA ALA A 125 -9.34 8.30 21.98
C ALA A 125 -8.86 6.86 22.24
N GLY A 126 -7.88 6.69 23.13
CA GLY A 126 -7.27 5.39 23.36
C GLY A 126 -5.89 5.49 24.01
N HIS A 127 -5.21 4.36 24.14
CA HIS A 127 -3.80 4.34 24.53
C HIS A 127 -2.90 4.88 23.43
N GLY A 128 -1.91 5.66 23.86
CA GLY A 128 -0.84 6.16 23.04
C GLY A 128 0.45 6.17 23.84
N PHE A 129 1.58 6.03 23.17
CA PHE A 129 2.89 6.11 23.82
C PHE A 129 3.88 6.87 22.97
N GLN A 130 4.98 7.30 23.61
CA GLN A 130 6.04 8.05 22.96
C GLN A 130 7.38 7.31 23.08
N ILE A 131 8.08 7.15 21.95
CA ILE A 131 9.47 6.70 21.90
C ILE A 131 10.29 7.77 21.18
N GLY A 132 11.25 8.37 21.88
CA GLY A 132 12.02 9.51 21.37
C GLY A 132 11.09 10.69 21.01
N SER A 133 11.16 11.17 19.76
CA SER A 133 10.30 12.23 19.23
C SER A 133 8.96 11.73 18.67
N GLU A 134 8.76 10.41 18.55
CA GLU A 134 7.60 9.84 17.89
C GLU A 134 6.50 9.42 18.85
N ASN A 135 5.27 9.72 18.48
CA ASN A 135 4.07 9.26 19.15
C ASN A 135 3.46 8.11 18.35
N TYR A 136 2.99 7.10 19.07
CA TYR A 136 2.37 5.91 18.52
C TYR A 136 0.97 5.76 19.10
N LEU A 137 0.01 5.43 18.25
CA LEU A 137 -1.37 5.09 18.60
C LEU A 137 -1.48 3.58 18.75
N VAL A 138 -2.24 3.10 19.74
CA VAL A 138 -2.30 1.69 20.11
C VAL A 138 -3.65 1.05 19.69
N PRO A 139 -3.66 0.19 18.66
CA PRO A 139 -4.73 -0.76 18.35
C PRO A 139 -5.10 -1.67 19.52
N VAL A 140 -6.31 -2.25 19.51
CA VAL A 140 -6.77 -3.12 20.62
C VAL A 140 -6.16 -4.52 20.64
N ASP A 141 -5.70 -5.00 19.49
CA ASP A 141 -4.99 -6.27 19.32
C ASP A 141 -3.48 -6.13 19.57
N ALA A 142 -3.01 -4.94 19.95
CA ALA A 142 -1.60 -4.65 20.16
C ALA A 142 -1.01 -5.47 21.32
N ASP A 143 -0.03 -6.30 21.00
CA ASP A 143 0.75 -7.07 21.97
C ASP A 143 2.21 -6.57 22.02
N LEU A 144 2.46 -5.55 22.86
CA LEU A 144 3.73 -4.82 22.93
C LEU A 144 4.72 -5.43 23.93
N ASP A 145 5.14 -6.67 23.67
CA ASP A 145 6.12 -7.39 24.49
C ASP A 145 7.52 -6.75 24.41
N THR A 146 7.94 -6.45 23.19
CA THR A 146 9.24 -5.90 22.81
C THR A 146 9.09 -4.58 22.04
N ILE A 147 10.21 -3.86 21.88
CA ILE A 147 10.22 -2.65 21.06
C ILE A 147 10.11 -2.95 19.54
N TYR A 148 10.35 -4.20 19.14
CA TYR A 148 10.27 -4.63 17.74
C TYR A 148 8.84 -4.85 17.28
N ASP A 149 7.92 -4.97 18.22
CA ASP A 149 6.50 -5.13 17.97
C ASP A 149 5.88 -3.79 17.53
N VAL A 150 6.46 -2.66 17.90
CA VAL A 150 5.91 -1.30 17.66
C VAL A 150 5.48 -1.03 16.20
N PRO A 151 6.27 -1.33 15.14
CA PRO A 151 5.83 -1.17 13.75
C PRO A 151 4.57 -1.97 13.35
N PHE A 152 4.33 -3.09 14.03
CA PHE A 152 3.30 -4.07 13.69
C PHE A 152 2.10 -3.99 14.63
N GLU A 153 2.32 -3.62 15.88
CA GLU A 153 1.30 -3.58 16.93
C GLU A 153 0.83 -2.15 17.19
N ALA A 154 1.50 -1.12 16.66
CA ALA A 154 1.13 0.28 16.84
C ALA A 154 1.18 1.05 15.51
N VAL A 155 0.62 2.26 15.50
CA VAL A 155 0.59 3.15 14.33
C VAL A 155 1.36 4.42 14.64
N SER A 156 2.33 4.76 13.80
CA SER A 156 3.06 6.02 13.95
C SER A 156 2.15 7.21 13.63
N LEU A 157 2.07 8.18 14.56
CA LEU A 157 1.40 9.45 14.32
C LEU A 157 2.03 10.18 13.12
N GLY A 158 3.34 10.04 12.91
CA GLY A 158 4.05 10.70 11.82
C GLY A 158 3.66 10.13 10.47
N SER A 159 3.50 8.80 10.40
CA SER A 159 2.96 8.14 9.22
C SER A 159 1.50 8.53 8.98
N LEU A 160 0.65 8.52 10.00
CA LEU A 160 -0.75 8.95 9.89
C LEU A 160 -0.85 10.36 9.31
N VAL A 161 -0.14 11.33 9.91
CA VAL A 161 -0.13 12.73 9.50
C VAL A 161 0.46 12.90 8.10
N GLY A 162 1.49 12.11 7.76
CA GLY A 162 2.10 12.12 6.43
C GLY A 162 1.20 11.53 5.34
N ILE A 163 0.47 10.47 5.64
CA ILE A 163 -0.46 9.78 4.73
C ILE A 163 -1.69 10.65 4.49
N VAL A 164 -2.33 11.14 5.55
CA VAL A 164 -3.52 12.02 5.46
C VAL A 164 -3.14 13.32 4.72
N GLY A 165 -2.02 13.95 5.10
CA GLY A 165 -1.57 15.20 4.50
C GLY A 165 -1.10 15.09 3.04
N ALA A 166 -0.88 13.88 2.50
CA ALA A 166 -0.59 13.70 1.08
C ALA A 166 -1.84 13.86 0.19
N ARG A 167 -3.04 13.75 0.78
CA ARG A 167 -4.31 13.87 0.06
C ARG A 167 -5.11 15.08 0.50
N ALA A 168 -5.23 15.31 1.80
CA ALA A 168 -6.08 16.35 2.36
C ALA A 168 -5.57 17.77 2.03
N ARG A 169 -6.50 18.72 1.81
CA ARG A 169 -6.18 20.15 1.70
C ARG A 169 -5.62 20.71 3.00
N LEU A 170 -6.28 20.35 4.09
CA LEU A 170 -5.88 20.62 5.46
C LEU A 170 -6.28 19.47 6.37
N GLN A 171 -5.51 19.26 7.44
CA GLN A 171 -5.80 18.23 8.43
C GLN A 171 -5.73 18.77 9.86
N VAL A 172 -6.65 18.31 10.70
CA VAL A 172 -6.63 18.52 12.15
C VAL A 172 -6.64 17.16 12.83
N VAL A 173 -5.57 16.81 13.55
CA VAL A 173 -5.45 15.55 14.28
C VAL A 173 -5.56 15.83 15.77
N ILE A 174 -6.53 15.24 16.42
CA ILE A 174 -6.91 15.43 17.82
C ILE A 174 -6.69 14.11 18.54
N LEU A 175 -5.80 14.11 19.53
CA LEU A 175 -5.42 12.93 20.29
C LEU A 175 -5.86 13.12 21.74
N ASP A 176 -6.89 12.37 22.13
CA ASP A 176 -7.30 12.18 23.51
C ASP A 176 -6.71 10.90 24.08
N SER A 177 -5.37 10.87 24.16
CA SER A 177 -4.61 9.69 24.56
C SER A 177 -3.55 10.03 25.60
N CYS A 178 -3.18 9.03 26.40
CA CYS A 178 -1.98 9.11 27.22
C CYS A 178 -0.70 9.23 26.35
N ARG A 179 0.39 9.70 26.95
CA ARG A 179 1.75 9.73 26.36
C ARG A 179 2.78 9.11 27.29
N ASN A 180 2.45 7.98 27.91
CA ASN A 180 3.37 7.23 28.76
C ASN A 180 4.14 6.20 27.92
N ASN A 181 5.44 6.02 28.17
CA ASN A 181 6.24 5.02 27.46
C ASN A 181 6.15 3.67 28.21
N PRO A 182 5.56 2.60 27.62
CA PRO A 182 5.45 1.29 28.25
C PRO A 182 6.81 0.58 28.43
N PHE A 183 7.86 1.05 27.76
CA PHE A 183 9.22 0.52 27.84
C PHE A 183 10.13 1.29 28.81
N ALA A 184 9.60 2.27 29.56
CA ALA A 184 10.39 3.08 30.48
C ALA A 184 11.08 2.22 31.55
N GLY A 185 12.43 2.17 31.50
CA GLY A 185 13.26 1.41 32.43
C GLY A 185 13.76 0.04 31.93
N LYS A 186 13.32 -0.43 30.75
CA LYS A 186 13.96 -1.56 30.06
C LYS A 186 15.21 -1.04 29.33
N SER A 187 16.42 -1.39 29.80
CA SER A 187 17.68 -1.01 29.12
C SER A 187 17.84 -1.81 27.83
N VAL A 188 17.36 -1.27 26.71
CA VAL A 188 17.52 -1.89 25.40
C VAL A 188 18.41 -0.99 24.53
N LEU A 189 19.57 -1.52 24.13
CA LEU A 189 20.44 -0.97 23.10
C LEU A 189 19.68 -0.95 21.77
N THR A 190 19.01 0.16 21.46
CA THR A 190 18.19 0.34 20.26
C THR A 190 18.98 1.05 19.17
N ARG A 191 19.89 0.33 18.50
CA ARG A 191 20.75 0.91 17.46
C ARG A 191 20.05 1.36 16.18
N ILE A 192 18.74 1.15 16.03
CA ILE A 192 18.07 1.37 14.73
C ILE A 192 16.64 1.92 14.81
N GLY A 193 16.11 2.14 16.02
CA GLY A 193 14.85 2.89 16.19
C GLY A 193 15.12 4.26 16.79
N ASN A 194 15.90 4.26 17.86
CA ASN A 194 16.29 5.46 18.57
C ASN A 194 17.60 6.04 18.05
N GLU A 195 18.66 5.27 17.77
CA GLU A 195 19.94 5.88 17.36
C GLU A 195 19.91 6.60 16.00
N LEU A 196 19.12 6.15 15.00
CA LEU A 196 18.96 6.89 13.73
C LEU A 196 18.33 8.28 13.93
N ARG A 197 17.45 8.47 14.93
CA ARG A 197 16.75 9.73 15.19
C ARG A 197 17.33 10.52 16.38
N GLU A 198 17.60 9.87 17.50
CA GLU A 198 18.16 10.41 18.76
C GLU A 198 19.69 10.64 18.72
N ALA A 199 20.49 9.85 17.98
CA ALA A 199 21.94 10.09 17.92
C ALA A 199 22.33 11.21 16.94
N ARG A 200 21.40 11.69 16.09
CA ARG A 200 21.70 12.66 15.04
C ARG A 200 20.73 13.84 14.88
N THR A 201 19.65 13.94 15.67
CA THR A 201 18.83 15.17 15.71
C THR A 201 18.42 15.54 17.14
N GLY A 202 18.83 16.73 17.59
CA GLY A 202 18.26 17.36 18.77
C GLY A 202 16.87 17.89 18.44
N PHE A 203 15.88 17.57 19.27
CA PHE A 203 14.51 18.09 19.29
C PHE A 203 13.99 18.62 17.95
N SER A 204 13.52 17.74 17.06
CA SER A 204 12.53 18.14 16.06
C SER A 204 11.15 17.73 16.56
N SER A 205 10.26 18.72 16.69
CA SER A 205 8.82 18.47 16.61
C SER A 205 8.57 17.71 15.31
N GLN A 206 7.78 16.64 15.36
CA GLN A 206 7.26 15.95 14.19
C GLN A 206 6.86 16.99 13.13
N ALA A 207 7.61 17.07 12.04
CA ALA A 207 7.45 18.11 11.03
C ALA A 207 6.21 17.81 10.21
N ALA A 208 5.04 18.14 10.77
CA ALA A 208 3.75 17.99 10.11
C ALA A 208 3.80 18.69 8.74
N PRO A 209 3.17 18.13 7.69
CA PRO A 209 3.02 18.79 6.40
C PRO A 209 2.45 20.21 6.58
N LEU A 210 2.64 21.09 5.59
CA LEU A 210 1.92 22.37 5.57
C LEU A 210 0.40 22.13 5.69
N ASN A 211 -0.34 23.09 6.25
CA ASN A 211 -1.78 22.96 6.50
C ASN A 211 -2.19 21.82 7.46
N SER A 212 -1.37 21.56 8.47
CA SER A 212 -1.68 20.56 9.51
C SER A 212 -1.76 21.19 10.89
N MET A 213 -2.67 20.68 11.73
CA MET A 213 -2.72 21.01 13.16
C MET A 213 -2.81 19.72 13.98
N LEU A 214 -1.88 19.55 14.91
CA LEU A 214 -1.86 18.46 15.87
C LEU A 214 -2.31 19.01 17.22
N ILE A 215 -3.30 18.36 17.81
CA ILE A 215 -3.94 18.72 19.08
C ILE A 215 -3.81 17.52 20.01
N PHE A 216 -3.29 17.77 21.22
CA PHE A 216 -3.11 16.77 22.26
C PHE A 216 -3.90 17.18 23.49
N SER A 217 -4.57 16.21 24.12
CA SER A 217 -5.35 16.46 25.33
C SER A 217 -4.49 16.85 26.53
N THR A 218 -3.18 16.59 26.52
CA THR A 218 -2.24 16.95 27.58
C THR A 218 -0.86 17.38 27.05
N ALA A 219 -0.06 18.02 27.90
CA ALA A 219 1.27 18.50 27.58
C ALA A 219 2.28 17.35 27.40
N PRO A 220 3.39 17.56 26.67
CA PRO A 220 4.42 16.53 26.50
C PRO A 220 4.91 15.93 27.82
N GLY A 221 5.03 14.59 27.87
CA GLY A 221 5.47 13.86 29.06
C GLY A 221 4.47 13.81 30.21
N SER A 222 3.24 14.32 30.02
CA SER A 222 2.15 14.26 31.00
C SER A 222 1.11 13.22 30.61
N VAL A 223 0.30 12.78 31.58
CA VAL A 223 -0.80 11.84 31.38
C VAL A 223 -2.10 12.63 31.28
N ALA A 224 -3.00 12.23 30.38
CA ALA A 224 -4.33 12.83 30.27
C ALA A 224 -5.18 12.39 31.47
N PHE A 225 -6.07 13.26 31.97
CA PHE A 225 -6.96 12.91 33.05
C PHE A 225 -8.26 12.37 32.48
N ASP A 226 -8.62 11.13 32.83
CA ASP A 226 -9.82 10.47 32.27
C ASP A 226 -11.13 11.10 32.74
N GLY A 227 -11.11 11.91 33.82
CA GLY A 227 -12.30 12.56 34.37
C GLY A 227 -13.13 11.66 35.30
N GLU A 228 -14.17 12.22 35.92
CA GLU A 228 -15.11 11.50 36.80
C GLU A 228 -16.49 11.30 36.14
N GLY A 229 -16.66 11.72 34.88
CA GLY A 229 -17.88 11.63 34.08
C GLY A 229 -17.82 10.55 33.00
N THR A 230 -18.82 10.52 32.11
CA THR A 230 -18.88 9.58 30.97
C THR A 230 -17.84 9.90 29.89
N ASN A 231 -17.42 11.16 29.78
CA ASN A 231 -16.45 11.65 28.79
C ASN A 231 -15.28 12.33 29.51
N SER A 232 -14.12 12.39 28.85
CA SER A 232 -12.94 13.09 29.34
C SER A 232 -13.21 14.60 29.48
N PRO A 233 -12.53 15.31 30.41
CA PRO A 233 -12.63 16.76 30.53
C PRO A 233 -12.25 17.48 29.25
N PHE A 234 -11.36 16.87 28.44
CA PHE A 234 -10.91 17.37 27.16
C PHE A 234 -12.00 17.31 26.09
N THR A 235 -12.57 16.13 25.87
CA THR A 235 -13.66 15.92 24.89
C THR A 235 -14.87 16.76 25.25
N ALA A 236 -15.25 16.82 26.53
CA ALA A 236 -16.33 17.66 26.99
C ALA A 236 -16.08 19.16 26.73
N ALA A 237 -14.86 19.66 27.01
CA ALA A 237 -14.52 21.05 26.76
C ALA A 237 -14.47 21.39 25.26
N LEU A 238 -14.00 20.48 24.41
CA LEU A 238 -13.95 20.67 22.96
C LEU A 238 -15.34 20.82 22.35
N ILE A 239 -16.26 19.90 22.67
CA ILE A 239 -17.63 19.96 22.16
C ILE A 239 -18.33 21.24 22.63
N GLU A 240 -18.17 21.61 23.89
CA GLU A 240 -18.79 22.81 24.49
C GLU A 240 -18.30 24.10 23.83
N GLU A 241 -16.97 24.28 23.72
CA GLU A 241 -16.40 25.51 23.13
C GLU A 241 -16.80 25.68 21.66
N VAL A 242 -16.84 24.59 20.87
CA VAL A 242 -17.30 24.69 19.48
C VAL A 242 -18.81 24.94 19.40
N SER A 243 -19.58 24.37 20.33
CA SER A 243 -21.04 24.59 20.37
C SER A 243 -21.38 26.04 20.69
N ASP A 244 -20.60 26.70 21.55
CA ASP A 244 -20.78 28.10 21.91
C ASP A 244 -20.32 29.07 20.81
N ALA A 245 -19.33 28.66 20.00
CA ALA A 245 -18.76 29.47 18.92
C ALA A 245 -18.52 28.65 17.63
N PRO A 246 -19.58 28.25 16.90
CA PRO A 246 -19.47 27.30 15.78
C PRO A 246 -18.69 27.84 14.56
N ASP A 247 -18.62 29.16 14.42
CA ASP A 247 -17.88 29.84 13.34
C ASP A 247 -16.45 30.23 13.74
N ALA A 248 -16.04 29.97 14.99
CA ALA A 248 -14.70 30.30 15.46
C ALA A 248 -13.62 29.47 14.76
N LEU A 249 -12.44 30.06 14.62
CA LEU A 249 -11.29 29.35 14.07
C LEU A 249 -10.83 28.26 15.03
N VAL A 250 -10.37 27.12 14.51
CA VAL A 250 -9.88 25.98 15.32
C VAL A 250 -8.84 26.42 16.37
N LYS A 251 -7.98 27.39 16.03
CA LYS A 251 -6.99 27.95 16.97
C LYS A 251 -7.65 28.68 18.15
N GLU A 252 -8.69 29.46 17.90
CA GLU A 252 -9.42 30.22 18.93
C GLU A 252 -10.20 29.28 19.85
N VAL A 253 -10.90 28.30 19.27
CA VAL A 253 -11.56 27.21 20.00
C VAL A 253 -10.55 26.55 20.95
N PHE A 254 -9.36 26.23 20.45
CA PHE A 254 -8.40 25.49 21.28
C PHE A 254 -7.83 26.30 22.46
N GLU A 255 -7.73 27.62 22.33
CA GLU A 255 -7.39 28.49 23.47
C GLU A 255 -8.46 28.44 24.57
N GLY A 256 -9.74 28.36 24.19
CA GLY A 256 -10.88 28.14 25.10
C GLY A 256 -10.83 26.76 25.77
N VAL A 257 -10.67 25.70 24.98
CA VAL A 257 -10.54 24.32 25.46
C VAL A 257 -9.42 24.19 26.50
N ARG A 258 -8.22 24.75 26.20
CA ARG A 258 -7.09 24.72 27.13
C ARG A 258 -7.43 25.35 28.49
N ARG A 259 -8.11 26.50 28.47
CA ARG A 259 -8.54 27.23 29.68
C ARG A 259 -9.52 26.38 30.49
N MET A 260 -10.55 25.85 29.85
CA MET A 260 -11.58 25.02 30.49
C MET A 260 -10.99 23.74 31.10
N VAL A 261 -10.11 23.04 30.38
CA VAL A 261 -9.46 21.82 30.89
C VAL A 261 -8.55 22.15 32.07
N PHE A 262 -7.77 23.22 31.99
CA PHE A 262 -6.93 23.68 33.11
C PHE A 262 -7.76 23.96 34.37
N GLU A 263 -8.88 24.67 34.22
CA GLU A 263 -9.80 24.98 35.33
C GLU A 263 -10.48 23.72 35.89
N ARG A 264 -11.06 22.87 35.04
CA ARG A 264 -11.77 21.63 35.42
C ARG A 264 -10.86 20.63 36.12
N THR A 265 -9.59 20.59 35.75
CA THR A 265 -8.60 19.66 36.33
C THR A 265 -7.78 20.27 37.47
N ASN A 266 -8.11 21.49 37.92
CA ASN A 266 -7.34 22.23 38.93
C ASN A 266 -5.85 22.37 38.58
N GLY A 267 -5.55 22.60 37.31
CA GLY A 267 -4.20 22.78 36.77
C GLY A 267 -3.40 21.49 36.57
N ARG A 268 -4.02 20.32 36.67
CA ARG A 268 -3.34 19.02 36.50
C ARG A 268 -3.13 18.63 35.03
N GLN A 269 -3.96 19.14 34.13
CA GLN A 269 -3.90 18.86 32.70
C GLN A 269 -3.89 20.16 31.92
N VAL A 270 -2.98 20.23 30.95
CA VAL A 270 -2.86 21.38 30.02
C VAL A 270 -2.84 20.85 28.59
N PRO A 271 -3.92 21.02 27.82
CA PRO A 271 -3.91 20.66 26.41
C PRO A 271 -2.84 21.41 25.61
N TRP A 272 -2.27 20.73 24.62
CA TRP A 272 -1.14 21.22 23.83
C TRP A 272 -1.44 21.11 22.33
N ASP A 273 -0.95 22.05 21.52
CA ASP A 273 -1.10 21.98 20.07
C ASP A 273 0.19 22.35 19.32
N SER A 274 0.26 21.95 18.06
CA SER A 274 1.29 22.33 17.09
C SER A 274 0.62 22.57 15.73
N SER A 275 0.91 23.69 15.08
CA SER A 275 0.21 24.10 13.86
C SER A 275 1.16 24.58 12.77
N THR A 276 0.94 24.08 11.56
CA THR A 276 1.48 24.58 10.28
C THR A 276 0.36 25.14 9.38
N LEU A 277 -0.86 25.29 9.91
CA LEU A 277 -2.00 25.90 9.20
C LEU A 277 -1.64 27.29 8.66
N VAL A 278 -1.73 27.44 7.34
CA VAL A 278 -1.67 28.73 6.64
C VAL A 278 -3.06 29.20 6.19
N GLU A 279 -4.02 28.28 6.11
CA GLU A 279 -5.42 28.56 5.82
C GLU A 279 -6.27 28.57 7.11
N PRO A 280 -7.36 29.37 7.15
CA PRO A 280 -8.33 29.31 8.25
C PRO A 280 -9.06 27.96 8.24
N ALA A 281 -9.22 27.35 9.41
CA ALA A 281 -10.00 26.12 9.60
C ALA A 281 -11.05 26.36 10.69
N SER A 282 -12.25 25.79 10.53
CA SER A 282 -13.31 25.78 11.54
C SER A 282 -14.01 24.42 11.58
N PHE A 283 -14.37 23.96 12.77
CA PHE A 283 -15.09 22.68 12.96
C PHE A 283 -16.55 22.77 12.52
N GLY A 284 -17.20 23.93 12.65
CA GLY A 284 -18.64 24.04 12.38
C GLY A 284 -18.98 24.45 10.96
N LEU A 285 -20.23 24.17 10.54
CA LEU A 285 -20.88 24.82 9.39
C LEU A 285 -21.68 26.09 9.79
N GLY A 286 -21.82 26.36 11.09
CA GLY A 286 -22.78 27.34 11.64
C GLY A 286 -24.16 26.74 11.96
N ASN A 287 -24.33 25.41 11.82
CA ASN A 287 -25.57 24.71 12.14
C ASN A 287 -25.70 24.47 13.65
N ALA A 288 -26.83 24.88 14.25
CA ALA A 288 -27.11 24.63 15.66
C ALA A 288 -27.30 23.13 15.93
N LEU A 289 -26.69 22.61 17.01
CA LEU A 289 -26.98 21.26 17.51
C LEU A 289 -28.48 21.15 17.83
N THR A 290 -29.13 20.09 17.34
CA THR A 290 -30.56 19.86 17.55
C THR A 290 -30.90 19.40 18.97
N LYS A 291 -29.90 18.99 19.77
CA LYS A 291 -30.04 18.66 21.19
C LYS A 291 -28.78 19.07 21.99
N PRO A 292 -28.92 19.72 23.16
CA PRO A 292 -27.79 19.96 24.06
C PRO A 292 -27.32 18.63 24.67
N ILE A 293 -26.00 18.41 24.67
CA ILE A 293 -25.38 17.26 25.34
C ILE A 293 -25.19 17.60 26.82
N LEU A 294 -25.77 16.79 27.70
CA LEU A 294 -25.69 16.98 29.15
C LEU A 294 -24.40 16.34 29.69
N VAL A 295 -23.49 17.15 30.21
CA VAL A 295 -22.27 16.69 30.92
C VAL A 295 -22.52 16.77 32.43
N SER A 296 -22.33 15.66 33.15
CA SER A 296 -22.40 15.65 34.62
C SER A 296 -21.01 15.86 35.21
N SER A 297 -20.85 16.86 36.08
CA SER A 297 -19.56 17.25 36.67
C SER A 297 -19.58 17.37 38.21
N THR A 298 -20.37 16.57 38.93
CA THR A 298 -20.70 16.85 40.35
C THR A 298 -20.36 15.77 41.39
N GLY A 299 -19.62 14.70 41.07
CA GLY A 299 -19.43 13.57 42.00
C GLY A 299 -17.99 13.32 42.44
N GLY A 300 -17.65 13.67 43.69
CA GLY A 300 -16.32 13.42 44.27
C GLY A 300 -15.87 11.94 44.22
N GLY A 301 -14.66 11.75 43.69
CA GLY A 301 -14.04 10.47 43.36
C GLY A 301 -14.18 9.36 44.39
N ILE A 302 -14.72 8.24 43.92
CA ILE A 302 -14.57 6.91 44.52
C ILE A 302 -14.31 5.92 43.38
N ASN A 303 -13.32 5.05 43.57
CA ASN A 303 -13.10 3.85 42.77
C ASN A 303 -14.43 3.07 42.62
N ARG A 304 -15.07 3.17 41.44
CA ARG A 304 -16.21 2.35 41.10
C ARG A 304 -15.75 1.25 40.16
N GLY A 305 -15.43 0.12 40.75
CA GLY A 305 -15.42 -1.16 40.06
C GLY A 305 -16.84 -1.61 39.72
N LEU A 306 -16.98 -2.10 38.50
CA LEU A 306 -17.94 -3.07 37.96
C LEU A 306 -19.38 -3.02 38.50
N ALA A 307 -20.25 -2.38 37.71
CA ALA A 307 -21.51 -3.00 37.36
C ALA A 307 -21.42 -3.44 35.90
N ARG A 308 -21.44 -4.76 35.66
CA ARG A 308 -21.72 -5.35 34.36
C ARG A 308 -22.95 -4.67 33.77
N ILE A 309 -22.79 -3.95 32.66
CA ILE A 309 -23.83 -3.98 31.65
C ILE A 309 -23.75 -5.39 31.07
N VAL A 310 -24.81 -6.15 31.29
CA VAL A 310 -25.06 -7.43 30.64
C VAL A 310 -24.73 -7.24 29.16
N PRO A 311 -23.89 -8.10 28.53
CA PRO A 311 -23.73 -8.02 27.09
C PRO A 311 -25.14 -8.01 26.49
N PRO A 312 -25.45 -7.26 25.43
CA PRO A 312 -26.64 -7.65 24.69
C PRO A 312 -26.45 -9.14 24.45
N GLU A 313 -27.41 -9.95 24.90
CA GLU A 313 -27.54 -11.27 24.35
C GLU A 313 -27.39 -11.03 22.84
N GLU A 314 -26.37 -11.63 22.24
CA GLU A 314 -26.61 -12.26 20.96
C GLU A 314 -27.77 -13.22 21.23
N ALA A 315 -28.97 -12.66 21.25
CA ALA A 315 -29.97 -13.19 20.38
C ALA A 315 -29.22 -13.36 19.06
N SER A 316 -28.88 -14.61 18.78
CA SER A 316 -29.47 -15.21 17.61
C SER A 316 -30.96 -14.82 17.59
N GLN A 317 -31.23 -13.55 17.25
CA GLN A 317 -32.26 -13.31 16.29
C GLN A 317 -31.78 -14.22 15.17
N VAL A 318 -32.47 -15.34 15.03
CA VAL A 318 -33.05 -15.58 13.73
C VAL A 318 -33.59 -14.21 13.32
N VAL A 319 -32.73 -13.42 12.66
CA VAL A 319 -33.18 -12.40 11.75
C VAL A 319 -34.17 -13.23 10.97
N GLN A 320 -35.47 -12.96 11.15
CA GLN A 320 -36.37 -13.24 10.06
C GLN A 320 -35.67 -12.52 8.93
N VAL A 321 -34.92 -13.28 8.12
CA VAL A 321 -34.29 -12.79 6.92
C VAL A 321 -35.49 -12.16 6.26
N ALA A 322 -35.57 -10.83 6.29
CA ALA A 322 -36.56 -10.13 5.53
C ALA A 322 -36.35 -10.72 4.15
N GLU A 323 -37.33 -11.52 3.70
CA GLU A 323 -37.14 -12.35 2.52
C GLU A 323 -36.61 -11.41 1.44
N THR A 324 -35.50 -11.78 0.80
CA THR A 324 -34.86 -10.94 -0.21
C THR A 324 -35.96 -10.54 -1.19
N ARG A 325 -36.38 -9.27 -1.12
CA ARG A 325 -37.58 -8.81 -1.83
C ARG A 325 -37.31 -8.76 -3.31
N ALA A 326 -36.11 -8.31 -3.67
CA ALA A 326 -35.60 -8.26 -5.02
C ALA A 326 -34.08 -8.41 -5.04
N VAL A 327 -33.58 -8.90 -6.18
CA VAL A 327 -32.16 -8.87 -6.54
C VAL A 327 -31.99 -7.74 -7.55
N LEU A 328 -31.11 -6.80 -7.23
CA LEU A 328 -30.80 -5.64 -8.05
C LEU A 328 -29.46 -5.88 -8.73
N GLU A 329 -29.40 -5.64 -10.04
CA GLU A 329 -28.17 -5.72 -10.81
C GLU A 329 -27.70 -4.31 -11.14
N ALA A 330 -26.42 -4.03 -10.91
CA ALA A 330 -25.81 -2.74 -11.21
C ALA A 330 -24.34 -2.90 -11.58
N ASP A 331 -23.80 -1.96 -12.37
CA ASP A 331 -22.37 -1.93 -12.67
C ASP A 331 -21.59 -1.47 -11.43
N PHE A 332 -20.41 -2.03 -11.20
CA PHE A 332 -19.48 -1.59 -10.16
C PHE A 332 -18.49 -0.58 -10.76
N VAL A 333 -18.94 0.67 -10.85
CA VAL A 333 -18.17 1.84 -11.28
C VAL A 333 -18.29 2.93 -10.21
N PRO A 334 -17.44 3.98 -10.20
CA PRO A 334 -17.41 4.95 -9.09
C PRO A 334 -18.76 5.57 -8.75
N GLU A 335 -19.57 5.91 -9.76
CA GLU A 335 -20.93 6.43 -9.57
C GLU A 335 -21.94 5.68 -10.43
N VAL A 336 -23.02 5.22 -9.81
CA VAL A 336 -24.09 4.47 -10.46
C VAL A 336 -25.42 5.16 -10.19
N LYS A 337 -26.16 5.50 -11.25
CA LYS A 337 -27.55 5.96 -11.12
C LYS A 337 -28.45 4.78 -10.78
N ILE A 338 -28.59 4.50 -9.49
CA ILE A 338 -29.26 3.31 -8.97
C ILE A 338 -30.77 3.52 -8.77
N GLY A 339 -31.24 4.78 -8.78
CA GLY A 339 -32.62 5.15 -8.45
C GLY A 339 -33.70 4.37 -9.20
N PHE A 340 -33.55 4.20 -10.52
CA PHE A 340 -34.51 3.44 -11.33
C PHE A 340 -34.58 1.97 -10.91
N VAL A 341 -33.42 1.33 -10.69
CA VAL A 341 -33.31 -0.08 -10.29
C VAL A 341 -33.90 -0.28 -8.88
N LEU A 342 -33.63 0.64 -7.96
CA LEU A 342 -34.22 0.64 -6.61
C LEU A 342 -35.74 0.77 -6.65
N ARG A 343 -36.27 1.72 -7.45
CA ARG A 343 -37.72 1.93 -7.55
C ARG A 343 -38.42 0.71 -8.15
N ASP A 344 -37.86 0.14 -9.20
CA ASP A 344 -38.40 -1.06 -9.87
C ASP A 344 -38.39 -2.28 -8.92
N GLY A 345 -37.26 -2.54 -8.25
CA GLY A 345 -37.16 -3.64 -7.28
C GLY A 345 -38.05 -3.48 -6.05
N LEU A 346 -38.48 -2.26 -5.74
CA LEU A 346 -39.39 -1.96 -4.64
C LEU A 346 -40.87 -1.85 -5.05
N ASP A 347 -41.20 -1.80 -6.34
CA ASP A 347 -42.56 -1.58 -6.87
C ASP A 347 -43.24 -0.34 -6.23
N LEU A 348 -42.52 0.79 -6.19
CA LEU A 348 -42.99 2.02 -5.53
C LEU A 348 -44.05 2.76 -6.37
N ALA A 349 -45.17 3.12 -5.74
CA ALA A 349 -46.12 4.07 -6.29
C ALA A 349 -45.59 5.52 -6.16
N PRO A 350 -46.05 6.47 -7.00
CA PRO A 350 -45.57 7.86 -6.96
C PRO A 350 -45.76 8.59 -5.63
N THR A 351 -46.69 8.13 -4.79
CA THR A 351 -46.98 8.70 -3.47
C THR A 351 -46.21 8.02 -2.33
N ASP A 352 -45.46 6.95 -2.62
CA ASP A 352 -44.77 6.20 -1.58
C ASP A 352 -43.55 6.97 -1.07
N THR A 353 -43.24 6.73 0.20
CA THR A 353 -42.06 7.24 0.88
C THR A 353 -41.18 6.09 1.32
N VAL A 354 -39.87 6.22 1.10
CA VAL A 354 -38.87 5.21 1.44
C VAL A 354 -37.82 5.80 2.37
N THR A 355 -37.45 5.09 3.42
CA THR A 355 -36.30 5.43 4.25
C THR A 355 -35.17 4.45 4.02
N ILE A 356 -33.96 4.94 3.72
CA ILE A 356 -32.78 4.08 3.68
C ILE A 356 -32.34 3.79 5.13
N VAL A 357 -32.49 2.54 5.57
CA VAL A 357 -32.13 2.09 6.93
C VAL A 357 -30.66 1.69 6.98
N ARG A 358 -30.20 0.92 5.99
CA ARG A 358 -28.79 0.56 5.81
C ARG A 358 -28.42 0.69 4.34
N GLN A 359 -27.36 1.43 4.08
CA GLN A 359 -26.72 1.52 2.78
C GLN A 359 -25.82 0.28 2.51
N PRO A 360 -25.35 0.07 1.27
CA PRO A 360 -24.36 -0.97 0.96
C PRO A 360 -23.08 -0.82 1.80
N LYS A 361 -22.34 -1.91 1.98
CA LYS A 361 -20.97 -1.87 2.51
C LYS A 361 -19.95 -1.36 1.49
N THR A 362 -20.23 -1.55 0.20
CA THR A 362 -19.35 -1.19 -0.91
C THR A 362 -19.53 0.24 -1.39
N GLY A 363 -20.28 1.07 -0.67
CA GLY A 363 -20.53 2.45 -1.09
C GLY A 363 -21.64 3.13 -0.31
N ARG A 364 -21.94 4.36 -0.73
CA ARG A 364 -22.95 5.22 -0.10
C ARG A 364 -24.02 5.64 -1.08
N LEU A 365 -25.25 5.72 -0.58
CA LEU A 365 -26.36 6.28 -1.32
C LEU A 365 -26.41 7.79 -1.06
N VAL A 366 -26.38 8.56 -2.14
CA VAL A 366 -26.42 10.02 -2.09
C VAL A 366 -27.50 10.58 -2.98
N LEU A 367 -28.00 11.74 -2.60
CA LEU A 367 -28.96 12.50 -3.39
C LEU A 367 -28.31 13.83 -3.82
N PRO A 368 -28.10 14.05 -5.12
CA PRO A 368 -27.58 15.31 -5.61
C PRO A 368 -28.64 16.42 -5.52
N ASP A 369 -28.22 17.62 -5.13
CA ASP A 369 -29.03 18.84 -5.22
C ASP A 369 -28.77 19.63 -6.51
N GLU A 370 -29.44 20.78 -6.66
CA GLU A 370 -29.33 21.65 -7.85
C GLU A 370 -27.93 22.27 -8.04
N THR A 371 -27.12 22.29 -6.99
CA THR A 371 -25.74 22.80 -7.00
C THR A 371 -24.70 21.71 -7.27
N GLY A 372 -25.14 20.45 -7.37
CA GLY A 372 -24.28 19.28 -7.50
C GLY A 372 -23.76 18.73 -6.17
N PHE A 373 -24.17 19.29 -5.04
CA PHE A 373 -23.80 18.78 -3.73
C PHE A 373 -24.54 17.45 -3.48
N GLN A 374 -23.77 16.42 -3.17
CA GLN A 374 -24.26 15.07 -2.91
C GLN A 374 -24.44 14.87 -1.40
N ARG A 375 -25.68 14.84 -0.91
CA ARG A 375 -25.95 14.59 0.52
C ARG A 375 -26.23 13.11 0.80
N ASN A 376 -25.77 12.62 1.95
CA ASN A 376 -26.12 11.28 2.45
C ASN A 376 -27.60 11.24 2.84
N VAL A 377 -28.29 10.14 2.51
CA VAL A 377 -29.75 9.98 2.71
C VAL A 377 -30.15 8.95 3.79
N VAL A 378 -29.20 8.36 4.51
CA VAL A 378 -29.49 7.33 5.53
C VAL A 378 -30.34 7.92 6.66
N GLY A 379 -31.49 7.31 6.92
CA GLY A 379 -32.46 7.76 7.94
C GLY A 379 -33.39 8.89 7.49
N GLU A 380 -33.25 9.41 6.28
CA GLU A 380 -34.17 10.41 5.72
C GLU A 380 -35.39 9.75 5.06
N ALA A 381 -36.56 10.39 5.15
CA ALA A 381 -37.74 9.96 4.39
C ALA A 381 -37.68 10.55 2.97
N LEU A 382 -37.53 9.68 1.97
CA LEU A 382 -37.38 10.03 0.56
C LEU A 382 -38.70 9.82 -0.18
N SER A 383 -39.12 10.79 -0.99
CA SER A 383 -40.23 10.59 -1.93
C SER A 383 -39.81 9.66 -3.08
N SER A 384 -40.78 9.06 -3.79
CA SER A 384 -40.47 8.31 -5.02
C SER A 384 -39.66 9.12 -6.04
N ALA A 385 -39.83 10.45 -6.10
CA ALA A 385 -39.06 11.33 -6.98
C ALA A 385 -37.62 11.57 -6.48
N ASP A 386 -37.38 11.48 -5.18
CA ASP A 386 -36.03 11.51 -4.61
C ASP A 386 -35.33 10.17 -4.86
N VAL A 387 -36.03 9.05 -4.72
CA VAL A 387 -35.50 7.71 -5.03
C VAL A 387 -35.02 7.64 -6.48
N ASP A 388 -35.78 8.16 -7.44
CA ASP A 388 -35.40 8.20 -8.87
C ASP A 388 -34.06 8.93 -9.13
N ARG A 389 -33.66 9.84 -8.24
CA ARG A 389 -32.43 10.64 -8.36
C ARG A 389 -31.26 10.07 -7.55
N LEU A 390 -31.45 8.97 -6.84
CA LEU A 390 -30.39 8.39 -6.02
C LEU A 390 -29.22 7.90 -6.88
N ILE A 391 -28.03 8.22 -6.39
CA ILE A 391 -26.75 7.76 -6.91
C ILE A 391 -26.13 6.86 -5.84
N LEU A 392 -25.64 5.70 -6.26
CA LEU A 392 -24.73 4.90 -5.47
C LEU A 392 -23.31 5.33 -5.82
N VAL A 393 -22.60 5.93 -4.87
CA VAL A 393 -21.17 6.21 -4.97
C VAL A 393 -20.45 5.00 -4.36
N ASN A 394 -19.79 4.22 -5.20
CA ASN A 394 -19.08 3.02 -4.77
C ASN A 394 -17.72 3.38 -4.18
N ASP A 395 -17.39 2.76 -3.05
CA ASP A 395 -16.08 2.83 -2.42
C ASP A 395 -15.17 1.72 -2.97
N SER A 396 -13.85 1.93 -2.90
CA SER A 396 -12.88 0.89 -3.27
C SER A 396 -12.92 -0.29 -2.27
N VAL A 397 -13.03 -1.52 -2.77
CA VAL A 397 -13.26 -2.72 -1.93
C VAL A 397 -12.00 -3.48 -1.47
N GLN A 398 -10.82 -3.18 -2.02
CA GLN A 398 -9.51 -3.81 -1.68
C GLN A 398 -9.55 -5.34 -1.50
N VAL A 399 -10.15 -6.06 -2.46
CA VAL A 399 -10.20 -7.53 -2.48
C VAL A 399 -9.51 -8.11 -3.72
N PRO A 400 -8.91 -9.31 -3.64
CA PRO A 400 -8.44 -10.02 -4.82
C PRO A 400 -9.61 -10.31 -5.77
N ALA A 401 -9.47 -9.98 -7.06
CA ALA A 401 -10.49 -10.26 -8.07
C ALA A 401 -10.79 -11.76 -8.19
N THR A 402 -9.78 -12.60 -7.91
CA THR A 402 -9.88 -14.06 -7.87
C THR A 402 -10.76 -14.60 -6.74
N SER A 403 -11.07 -13.78 -5.74
CA SER A 403 -11.94 -14.15 -4.61
C SER A 403 -13.44 -14.00 -4.92
N LEU A 404 -13.80 -13.28 -5.99
CA LEU A 404 -15.20 -13.04 -6.34
C LEU A 404 -15.86 -14.29 -6.90
N ILE A 405 -17.00 -14.67 -6.32
CA ILE A 405 -17.84 -15.75 -6.82
C ILE A 405 -18.56 -15.25 -8.09
N ASN A 406 -18.41 -15.97 -9.20
CA ASN A 406 -18.97 -15.60 -10.51
C ASN A 406 -18.54 -14.21 -11.04
N GLY A 407 -17.50 -13.60 -10.46
CA GLY A 407 -17.03 -12.27 -10.86
C GLY A 407 -17.96 -11.13 -10.48
N VAL A 408 -18.82 -11.30 -9.47
CA VAL A 408 -19.78 -10.29 -9.00
C VAL A 408 -19.51 -9.99 -7.52
N ILE A 409 -19.73 -8.74 -7.11
CA ILE A 409 -19.69 -8.33 -5.71
C ILE A 409 -21.13 -8.37 -5.18
N GLU A 410 -21.39 -9.25 -4.22
CA GLU A 410 -22.70 -9.35 -3.58
C GLU A 410 -22.75 -8.46 -2.33
N ASP A 411 -23.71 -7.55 -2.28
CA ASP A 411 -23.99 -6.66 -1.16
C ASP A 411 -25.50 -6.56 -0.91
N GLY A 412 -25.95 -5.64 -0.05
CA GLY A 412 -27.37 -5.40 0.16
C GLY A 412 -27.71 -4.04 0.73
N ILE A 413 -28.94 -3.63 0.44
CA ILE A 413 -29.55 -2.39 0.93
C ILE A 413 -30.73 -2.78 1.81
N THR A 414 -30.86 -2.12 2.97
CA THR A 414 -32.06 -2.24 3.80
C THR A 414 -32.84 -0.95 3.74
N VAL A 415 -34.11 -1.04 3.34
CA VAL A 415 -35.02 0.09 3.25
C VAL A 415 -36.25 -0.13 4.12
N SER A 416 -36.93 0.95 4.52
CA SER A 416 -38.25 0.90 5.14
C SER A 416 -39.27 1.53 4.21
N VAL A 417 -40.34 0.80 3.90
CA VAL A 417 -41.46 1.27 3.08
C VAL A 417 -42.75 1.07 3.88
N GLY A 418 -43.48 2.15 4.15
CA GLY A 418 -44.70 2.08 4.96
C GLY A 418 -44.48 1.60 6.41
N GLY A 419 -43.25 1.68 6.92
CA GLY A 419 -42.86 1.19 8.25
C GLY A 419 -42.38 -0.26 8.30
N GLU A 420 -42.38 -0.99 7.19
CA GLU A 420 -41.85 -2.35 7.10
C GLU A 420 -40.43 -2.34 6.51
N GLU A 421 -39.48 -2.98 7.20
CA GLU A 421 -38.11 -3.15 6.70
C GLU A 421 -38.02 -4.25 5.65
N GLN A 422 -37.31 -3.96 4.57
CA GLN A 422 -37.15 -4.84 3.41
C GLN A 422 -35.68 -4.86 3.00
N ARG A 423 -35.18 -6.06 2.71
CA ARG A 423 -33.81 -6.26 2.23
C ARG A 423 -33.80 -6.46 0.71
N LEU A 424 -32.96 -5.68 0.05
CA LEU A 424 -32.66 -5.79 -1.37
C LEU A 424 -31.25 -6.36 -1.50
N GLN A 425 -31.08 -7.42 -2.29
CA GLN A 425 -29.75 -7.90 -2.67
C GLN A 425 -29.22 -7.03 -3.80
N LEU A 426 -27.95 -6.63 -3.73
CA LEU A 426 -27.30 -5.81 -4.74
C LEU A 426 -26.12 -6.58 -5.32
N ASN A 427 -26.22 -6.95 -6.59
CA ASN A 427 -25.18 -7.62 -7.34
C ASN A 427 -24.46 -6.57 -8.21
N LEU A 428 -23.21 -6.28 -7.83
CA LEU A 428 -22.37 -5.26 -8.47
C LEU A 428 -21.39 -5.92 -9.42
N LYS A 429 -21.52 -5.62 -10.71
CA LYS A 429 -20.71 -6.21 -11.78
C LYS A 429 -19.52 -5.32 -12.14
N PRO A 430 -18.27 -5.75 -11.90
CA PRO A 430 -17.08 -4.98 -12.27
C PRO A 430 -16.95 -4.76 -13.78
N ASN A 431 -16.34 -3.64 -14.15
CA ASN A 431 -15.81 -3.48 -15.50
C ASN A 431 -14.74 -4.58 -15.76
N PRO A 432 -14.72 -5.23 -16.93
CA PRO A 432 -13.72 -6.25 -17.23
C PRO A 432 -12.27 -5.80 -17.09
N CYS A 433 -11.93 -4.54 -17.43
CA CYS A 433 -10.57 -4.03 -17.26
C CYS A 433 -10.21 -3.89 -15.77
N ASP A 434 -11.13 -3.38 -14.95
CA ASP A 434 -10.96 -3.32 -13.49
C ASP A 434 -10.76 -4.73 -12.88
N PHE A 435 -11.44 -5.75 -13.41
CA PHE A 435 -11.34 -7.13 -12.93
C PHE A 435 -10.07 -7.87 -13.38
N GLU A 436 -9.60 -7.64 -14.61
CA GLU A 436 -8.41 -8.32 -15.16
C GLU A 436 -7.09 -7.59 -14.87
N ALA A 437 -7.15 -6.28 -14.63
CA ALA A 437 -5.96 -5.44 -14.53
C ALA A 437 -6.05 -4.35 -13.44
N GLY A 438 -7.00 -4.43 -12.51
CA GLY A 438 -6.99 -3.61 -11.30
C GLY A 438 -5.78 -3.91 -10.41
N ASP A 439 -5.32 -2.92 -9.65
CA ASP A 439 -4.07 -3.00 -8.89
C ASP A 439 -4.28 -2.83 -7.38
N HIS A 440 -3.38 -3.45 -6.61
CA HIS A 440 -3.39 -3.36 -5.16
C HIS A 440 -2.96 -1.95 -4.72
N LEU A 441 -3.66 -1.36 -3.74
CA LEU A 441 -3.38 -0.02 -3.23
C LEU A 441 -3.33 1.05 -4.32
N ASP A 442 -4.22 0.96 -5.30
CA ASP A 442 -4.41 2.01 -6.30
C ASP A 442 -5.44 3.03 -5.80
N PRO A 443 -5.04 4.28 -5.49
CA PRO A 443 -5.96 5.27 -4.95
C PRO A 443 -7.08 5.69 -5.89
N ASP A 444 -6.88 5.55 -7.19
CA ASP A 444 -7.88 5.92 -8.19
C ASP A 444 -8.57 4.68 -8.80
N GLY A 445 -8.30 3.49 -8.23
CA GLY A 445 -8.84 2.20 -8.63
C GLY A 445 -10.12 1.81 -7.89
N MET A 446 -10.81 0.78 -8.40
CA MET A 446 -12.01 0.22 -7.74
C MET A 446 -11.69 -0.75 -6.57
N GLY A 447 -10.40 -0.95 -6.27
CA GLY A 447 -9.95 -1.88 -5.23
C GLY A 447 -10.11 -3.36 -5.56
N LEU A 448 -10.39 -3.72 -6.81
CA LEU A 448 -10.31 -5.10 -7.28
C LEU A 448 -8.88 -5.39 -7.70
N THR A 449 -8.20 -6.22 -6.93
CA THR A 449 -6.78 -6.47 -7.11
C THR A 449 -6.55 -7.67 -8.00
N ARG A 450 -5.77 -7.47 -9.06
CA ARG A 450 -5.02 -8.53 -9.76
C ARG A 450 -3.55 -8.26 -9.53
N TYR A 451 -2.91 -9.06 -8.69
CA TYR A 451 -1.45 -8.98 -8.56
C TYR A 451 -0.79 -9.30 -9.90
N ALA A 452 0.45 -8.85 -10.10
CA ALA A 452 1.17 -9.06 -11.35
C ALA A 452 1.13 -10.53 -11.79
N ASN A 453 1.40 -11.46 -10.88
CA ASN A 453 1.32 -12.91 -11.10
C ASN A 453 -0.07 -13.46 -11.47
N GLU A 454 -1.15 -12.70 -11.23
CA GLU A 454 -2.53 -13.11 -11.48
C GLU A 454 -3.15 -12.49 -12.74
N ILE A 455 -2.49 -11.50 -13.35
CA ILE A 455 -2.96 -10.87 -14.60
C ILE A 455 -2.96 -11.93 -15.70
N ARG A 456 -4.09 -12.03 -16.41
CA ARG A 456 -4.25 -12.84 -17.63
C ARG A 456 -3.98 -11.94 -18.84
N PRO A 457 -2.77 -11.96 -19.42
CA PRO A 457 -2.27 -10.88 -20.26
C PRO A 457 -3.17 -10.53 -21.45
N GLU A 458 -3.60 -11.54 -22.21
CA GLU A 458 -4.41 -11.35 -23.43
C GLU A 458 -5.83 -10.88 -23.10
N LEU A 459 -6.44 -11.44 -22.05
CA LEU A 459 -7.79 -11.03 -21.60
C LEU A 459 -7.78 -9.61 -21.02
N ALA A 460 -6.75 -9.29 -20.24
CA ALA A 460 -6.54 -7.95 -19.71
C ALA A 460 -6.33 -6.92 -20.83
N LEU A 461 -5.52 -7.25 -21.83
CA LEU A 461 -5.26 -6.37 -22.97
C LEU A 461 -6.55 -6.08 -23.75
N GLU A 462 -7.34 -7.10 -24.06
CA GLU A 462 -8.61 -6.95 -24.77
C GLU A 462 -9.60 -6.11 -23.97
N ALA A 463 -9.81 -6.46 -22.69
CA ALA A 463 -10.71 -5.76 -21.79
C ALA A 463 -10.34 -4.28 -21.64
N CYS A 464 -9.06 -3.98 -21.41
CA CYS A 464 -8.60 -2.62 -21.19
C CYS A 464 -8.55 -1.76 -22.45
N ARG A 465 -8.27 -2.35 -23.62
CA ARG A 465 -8.42 -1.63 -24.90
C ARG A 465 -9.88 -1.26 -25.15
N ALA A 466 -10.82 -2.15 -24.85
CA ALA A 466 -12.24 -1.86 -24.96
C ALA A 466 -12.67 -0.74 -23.98
N ALA A 467 -12.19 -0.78 -22.75
CA ALA A 467 -12.47 0.25 -21.74
C ALA A 467 -11.91 1.63 -22.14
N VAL A 468 -10.64 1.71 -22.59
CA VAL A 468 -10.04 2.95 -23.10
C VAL A 468 -10.77 3.47 -24.35
N ALA A 469 -11.22 2.58 -25.25
CA ALA A 469 -12.00 2.99 -26.42
C ALA A 469 -13.37 3.57 -26.05
N ALA A 470 -13.99 3.08 -24.99
CA ALA A 470 -15.27 3.60 -24.48
C ALA A 470 -15.09 4.91 -23.70
N GLU A 471 -14.01 5.04 -22.94
CA GLU A 471 -13.73 6.18 -22.04
C GLU A 471 -12.27 6.66 -22.17
N PRO A 472 -11.90 7.35 -23.27
CA PRO A 472 -10.52 7.72 -23.59
C PRO A 472 -9.92 8.84 -22.71
N ASP A 473 -10.72 9.44 -21.85
CA ASP A 473 -10.29 10.44 -20.88
C ASP A 473 -10.26 9.86 -19.44
N ASN A 474 -10.49 8.55 -19.29
CA ASN A 474 -10.42 7.88 -18.01
C ASN A 474 -8.99 7.38 -17.73
N GLY A 475 -8.27 8.11 -16.87
CA GLY A 475 -6.88 7.79 -16.51
C GLY A 475 -6.69 6.40 -15.91
N ARG A 476 -7.71 5.85 -15.24
CA ARG A 476 -7.70 4.50 -14.65
C ARG A 476 -7.54 3.43 -15.70
N PHE A 477 -8.31 3.51 -16.79
CA PHE A 477 -8.22 2.51 -17.86
C PHE A 477 -6.92 2.59 -18.64
N HIS A 478 -6.36 3.79 -18.82
CA HIS A 478 -5.01 3.94 -19.36
C HIS A 478 -3.96 3.30 -18.45
N TYR A 479 -4.05 3.51 -17.13
CA TYR A 479 -3.15 2.90 -16.16
C TYR A 479 -3.21 1.36 -16.21
N GLN A 480 -4.43 0.80 -16.15
CA GLN A 480 -4.66 -0.64 -16.18
C GLN A 480 -4.25 -1.26 -17.53
N LEU A 481 -4.47 -0.55 -18.65
CA LEU A 481 -3.96 -0.95 -19.96
C LEU A 481 -2.42 -1.00 -19.96
N GLY A 482 -1.76 -0.02 -19.35
CA GLY A 482 -0.31 -0.04 -19.16
C GLY A 482 0.18 -1.28 -18.40
N ARG A 483 -0.54 -1.72 -17.34
CA ARG A 483 -0.24 -2.97 -16.62
C ARG A 483 -0.39 -4.20 -17.53
N ALA A 484 -1.47 -4.27 -18.30
CA ALA A 484 -1.70 -5.36 -19.26
C ALA A 484 -0.59 -5.41 -20.34
N LEU A 485 -0.19 -4.27 -20.88
CA LEU A 485 0.90 -4.17 -21.87
C LEU A 485 2.26 -4.58 -21.30
N ILE A 486 2.57 -4.18 -20.07
CA ILE A 486 3.79 -4.62 -19.36
C ILE A 486 3.82 -6.15 -19.20
N SER A 487 2.69 -6.77 -18.87
CA SER A 487 2.59 -8.23 -18.75
C SER A 487 2.91 -8.98 -20.06
N LEU A 488 2.78 -8.30 -21.20
CA LEU A 488 3.10 -8.78 -22.54
C LEU A 488 4.47 -8.31 -23.04
N ARG A 489 5.29 -7.67 -22.20
CA ARG A 489 6.56 -7.01 -22.58
C ARG A 489 6.41 -5.94 -23.67
N GLN A 490 5.24 -5.33 -23.80
CA GLN A 490 5.00 -4.20 -24.70
C GLN A 490 5.40 -2.89 -24.00
N THR A 491 6.65 -2.81 -23.54
CA THR A 491 7.15 -1.76 -22.62
C THR A 491 7.03 -0.35 -23.21
N ALA A 492 7.21 -0.18 -24.53
CA ALA A 492 7.06 1.11 -25.19
C ALA A 492 5.61 1.62 -25.18
N GLU A 493 4.65 0.75 -25.55
CA GLU A 493 3.22 1.07 -25.50
C GLU A 493 2.79 1.29 -24.05
N ALA A 494 3.22 0.44 -23.12
CA ALA A 494 2.88 0.59 -21.72
C ALA A 494 3.33 1.93 -21.12
N LYS A 495 4.56 2.38 -21.43
CA LYS A 495 5.04 3.69 -21.01
C LYS A 495 4.18 4.83 -21.58
N ALA A 496 3.72 4.71 -22.82
CA ALA A 496 2.83 5.70 -23.42
C ALA A 496 1.47 5.75 -22.70
N GLU A 497 0.92 4.59 -22.33
CA GLU A 497 -0.33 4.51 -21.57
C GLU A 497 -0.17 5.03 -20.14
N PHE A 498 0.96 4.76 -19.47
CA PHE A 498 1.26 5.36 -18.17
C PHE A 498 1.47 6.87 -18.27
N GLU A 499 2.12 7.37 -19.32
CA GLU A 499 2.25 8.81 -19.58
C GLU A 499 0.86 9.46 -19.74
N ARG A 500 -0.02 8.83 -20.52
CA ARG A 500 -1.40 9.30 -20.72
C ARG A 500 -2.22 9.26 -19.43
N ALA A 501 -2.13 8.18 -18.66
CA ALA A 501 -2.77 8.08 -17.34
C ALA A 501 -2.28 9.17 -16.38
N LYS A 502 -0.97 9.43 -16.39
CA LYS A 502 -0.33 10.51 -15.62
C LYS A 502 -0.85 11.89 -16.01
N GLU A 503 -0.97 12.17 -17.31
CA GLU A 503 -1.54 13.42 -17.83
C GLU A 503 -3.00 13.60 -17.42
N LEU A 504 -3.76 12.50 -17.37
CA LEU A 504 -5.14 12.45 -16.88
C LEU A 504 -5.25 12.46 -15.35
N GLY A 505 -4.12 12.59 -14.64
CA GLY A 505 -4.09 12.80 -13.19
C GLY A 505 -3.99 11.54 -12.35
N HIS A 506 -3.91 10.34 -12.95
CA HIS A 506 -3.85 9.07 -12.21
C HIS A 506 -2.61 8.98 -11.31
N THR A 507 -2.84 8.72 -10.03
CA THR A 507 -1.88 8.76 -8.92
C THR A 507 -0.76 7.75 -9.14
N ARG A 508 -1.11 6.48 -9.41
CA ARG A 508 -0.15 5.39 -9.62
C ARG A 508 0.68 5.51 -10.89
N ALA A 509 0.24 6.29 -11.87
CA ALA A 509 0.89 6.34 -13.17
C ALA A 509 2.30 6.96 -13.08
N TRP A 510 2.54 7.84 -12.11
CA TRP A 510 3.85 8.41 -11.82
C TRP A 510 4.88 7.34 -11.45
N GLN A 511 4.53 6.49 -10.47
CA GLN A 511 5.40 5.40 -10.06
C GLN A 511 5.55 4.35 -11.15
N ALA A 512 4.46 3.95 -11.81
CA ALA A 512 4.51 2.91 -12.83
C ALA A 512 5.38 3.33 -14.02
N LEU A 513 5.28 4.59 -14.47
CA LEU A 513 6.16 5.13 -15.51
C LEU A 513 7.62 5.13 -15.06
N GLY A 514 7.91 5.62 -13.84
CA GLY A 514 9.27 5.63 -13.30
C GLY A 514 9.86 4.22 -13.19
N ASN A 515 9.06 3.25 -12.75
CA ASN A 515 9.46 1.85 -12.65
C ASN A 515 9.66 1.21 -14.03
N ALA A 516 8.81 1.53 -15.02
CA ALA A 516 8.97 1.06 -16.39
C ALA A 516 10.27 1.60 -17.03
N ILE A 517 10.61 2.88 -16.81
CA ILE A 517 11.89 3.47 -17.26
C ILE A 517 13.07 2.81 -16.56
N LEU A 518 12.98 2.57 -15.24
CA LEU A 518 14.03 1.93 -14.47
C LEU A 518 14.25 0.46 -14.91
N ASN A 519 13.17 -0.25 -15.24
CA ASN A 519 13.18 -1.66 -15.62
C ASN A 519 13.58 -1.88 -17.09
N GLU A 520 13.37 -0.92 -17.99
CA GLU A 520 13.93 -0.95 -19.35
C GLU A 520 15.47 -1.05 -19.31
N ALA A 521 16.12 -0.45 -18.30
CA ALA A 521 17.56 -0.63 -18.07
C ALA A 521 17.93 -2.06 -17.61
N LYS A 522 17.01 -2.80 -16.97
CA LYS A 522 17.20 -4.22 -16.59
C LYS A 522 17.04 -5.16 -17.79
N GLU A 523 16.19 -4.83 -18.76
CA GLU A 523 15.97 -5.59 -20.00
C GLU A 523 17.24 -5.70 -20.87
N THR A 524 18.30 -4.94 -20.56
CA THR A 524 19.62 -4.98 -21.24
C THR A 524 20.75 -5.59 -20.39
N GLY A 525 20.42 -6.26 -19.27
CA GLY A 525 21.39 -7.03 -18.48
C GLY A 525 22.03 -6.25 -17.31
N GLY A 526 21.32 -5.27 -16.77
CA GLY A 526 21.76 -4.44 -15.64
C GLY A 526 21.73 -5.11 -14.27
N VAL A 527 22.42 -4.46 -13.32
CA VAL A 527 22.54 -4.77 -11.89
C VAL A 527 21.17 -4.97 -11.22
N SER A 528 21.07 -5.95 -10.32
CA SER A 528 19.90 -6.08 -9.42
C SER A 528 19.76 -4.80 -8.59
N ASN A 529 18.67 -4.05 -8.79
CA ASN A 529 18.37 -2.77 -8.14
C ASN A 529 19.31 -1.63 -8.58
N PRO A 530 19.13 -1.06 -9.79
CA PRO A 530 19.92 0.09 -10.22
C PRO A 530 19.55 1.36 -9.44
N LYS A 531 20.53 2.25 -9.26
CA LYS A 531 20.30 3.63 -8.83
C LYS A 531 19.50 4.35 -9.91
N ALA A 532 18.36 4.90 -9.54
CA ALA A 532 17.49 5.66 -10.43
C ALA A 532 18.14 6.97 -10.89
N SER A 533 17.81 7.41 -12.10
CA SER A 533 18.17 8.76 -12.56
C SER A 533 17.34 9.81 -11.81
N GLU A 534 17.81 11.06 -11.80
CA GLU A 534 17.09 12.18 -11.17
C GLU A 534 15.64 12.30 -11.70
N ALA A 535 15.44 12.12 -13.02
CA ALA A 535 14.11 12.17 -13.62
C ALA A 535 13.16 11.08 -13.09
N VAL A 536 13.68 9.86 -12.86
CA VAL A 536 12.89 8.77 -12.26
C VAL A 536 12.60 9.05 -10.78
N LEU A 537 13.58 9.59 -10.03
CA LEU A 537 13.36 10.00 -8.64
C LEU A 537 12.28 11.11 -8.55
N GLN A 538 12.25 12.05 -9.50
CA GLN A 538 11.20 13.07 -9.59
C GLN A 538 9.83 12.47 -9.86
N LEU A 539 9.73 11.46 -10.74
CA LEU A 539 8.46 10.73 -10.95
C LEU A 539 7.99 10.07 -9.65
N PHE A 540 8.88 9.38 -8.93
CA PHE A 540 8.52 8.79 -7.64
C PHE A 540 8.12 9.87 -6.62
N ALA A 541 8.86 10.97 -6.52
CA ALA A 541 8.51 12.10 -5.64
C ALA A 541 7.12 12.67 -5.93
N GLN A 542 6.73 12.80 -7.20
CA GLN A 542 5.37 13.22 -7.58
C GLN A 542 4.30 12.20 -7.19
N GLY A 543 4.60 10.90 -7.30
CA GLY A 543 3.73 9.85 -6.77
C GLY A 543 3.56 9.96 -5.24
N VAL A 544 4.66 10.23 -4.51
CA VAL A 544 4.64 10.46 -3.06
C VAL A 544 3.75 11.67 -2.70
N ASP A 545 3.88 12.80 -3.42
CA ASP A 545 3.03 13.99 -3.23
C ASP A 545 1.54 13.72 -3.48
N LYS A 546 1.22 12.71 -4.30
CA LYS A 546 -0.14 12.31 -4.62
C LYS A 546 -0.69 11.22 -3.69
N GLY A 547 0.11 10.75 -2.74
CA GLY A 547 -0.28 9.71 -1.78
C GLY A 547 -0.20 8.30 -2.34
N ASP A 548 0.66 8.02 -3.32
CA ASP A 548 0.86 6.67 -3.87
C ASP A 548 1.70 5.78 -2.93
N PRO A 549 1.14 4.68 -2.38
CA PRO A 549 1.89 3.74 -1.54
C PRO A 549 3.09 3.08 -2.21
N TYR A 550 3.01 2.81 -3.51
CA TYR A 550 4.10 2.21 -4.27
C TYR A 550 5.20 3.24 -4.57
N ALA A 551 4.84 4.53 -4.63
CA ALA A 551 5.82 5.61 -4.72
C ALA A 551 6.55 5.82 -3.38
N PHE A 552 5.84 5.72 -2.25
CA PHE A 552 6.48 5.68 -0.92
C PHE A 552 7.54 4.58 -0.87
N TYR A 553 7.17 3.36 -1.27
CA TYR A 553 8.12 2.25 -1.38
C TYR A 553 9.27 2.53 -2.34
N SER A 554 8.98 2.98 -3.56
CA SER A 554 9.98 3.09 -4.64
C SER A 554 11.00 4.18 -4.37
N LEU A 555 10.55 5.37 -3.91
CA LEU A 555 11.44 6.45 -3.50
C LEU A 555 12.17 6.09 -2.21
N GLY A 556 11.45 5.55 -1.22
CA GLY A 556 12.01 5.13 0.06
C GLY A 556 13.17 4.15 -0.10
N ARG A 557 12.97 3.12 -0.93
CA ARG A 557 14.02 2.14 -1.28
C ARG A 557 15.22 2.79 -1.96
N GLN A 558 15.02 3.75 -2.86
CA GLN A 558 16.12 4.45 -3.54
C GLN A 558 16.93 5.32 -2.58
N PHE A 559 16.25 6.01 -1.67
CA PHE A 559 16.89 6.82 -0.63
C PHE A 559 17.65 5.97 0.38
N MET A 560 17.09 4.85 0.86
CA MET A 560 17.78 3.95 1.79
C MET A 560 19.02 3.30 1.18
N ARG A 561 19.01 2.98 -0.13
CA ARG A 561 20.12 2.26 -0.78
C ARG A 561 21.16 3.18 -1.42
N PHE A 562 20.76 4.36 -1.88
CA PHE A 562 21.59 5.25 -2.70
C PHE A 562 21.60 6.71 -2.23
N GLY A 563 21.02 6.98 -1.06
CA GLY A 563 21.05 8.27 -0.40
C GLY A 563 22.49 8.76 -0.23
N GLY A 564 22.74 10.02 -0.57
CA GLY A 564 24.09 10.59 -0.48
C GLY A 564 24.47 11.02 0.94
N THR A 565 23.51 11.09 1.85
CA THR A 565 23.66 11.50 3.26
C THR A 565 22.69 10.72 4.13
N ASN A 566 22.96 10.66 5.45
CA ASN A 566 22.11 9.93 6.38
C ASN A 566 20.71 10.54 6.50
N GLU A 567 20.59 11.86 6.33
CA GLU A 567 19.30 12.56 6.38
C GLU A 567 18.37 12.06 5.25
N ILE A 568 18.94 11.80 4.07
CA ILE A 568 18.20 11.23 2.93
C ILE A 568 17.83 9.78 3.21
N GLU A 569 18.73 8.98 3.79
CA GLU A 569 18.45 7.59 4.15
C GLU A 569 17.33 7.47 5.20
N ILE A 570 17.31 8.36 6.20
CA ILE A 570 16.24 8.47 7.21
C ILE A 570 14.92 8.84 6.53
N GLU A 571 14.93 9.83 5.64
CA GLU A 571 13.75 10.19 4.85
C GLU A 571 13.26 8.98 4.01
N GLY A 572 14.18 8.18 3.48
CA GLY A 572 13.87 6.94 2.78
C GLY A 572 13.19 5.89 3.65
N TYR A 573 13.70 5.70 4.88
CA TYR A 573 13.10 4.81 5.86
C TYR A 573 11.69 5.29 6.26
N ASP A 574 11.49 6.58 6.44
CA ASP A 574 10.18 7.15 6.77
C ASP A 574 9.15 6.89 5.66
N LEU A 575 9.55 7.00 4.40
CA LEU A 575 8.70 6.63 3.27
C LEU A 575 8.40 5.12 3.26
N MET A 576 9.38 4.27 3.57
CA MET A 576 9.16 2.83 3.71
C MET A 576 8.14 2.49 4.80
N MET A 577 8.22 3.18 5.93
CA MET A 577 7.27 3.03 7.04
C MET A 577 5.86 3.48 6.64
N ARG A 578 5.71 4.57 5.88
CA ARG A 578 4.39 4.98 5.35
C ARG A 578 3.78 3.92 4.43
N ALA A 579 4.59 3.30 3.57
CA ALA A 579 4.14 2.19 2.73
C ALA A 579 3.67 1.00 3.60
N LEU A 580 4.40 0.71 4.67
CA LEU A 580 4.05 -0.38 5.59
C LEU A 580 2.73 -0.14 6.32
N GLU A 581 2.48 1.09 6.78
CA GLU A 581 1.26 1.48 7.51
C GLU A 581 -0.03 1.39 6.65
N VAL A 582 0.13 1.17 5.35
CA VAL A 582 -0.98 0.88 4.42
C VAL A 582 -0.89 -0.54 3.83
N GLY A 583 -0.15 -1.44 4.48
CA GLY A 583 -0.12 -2.87 4.14
C GLY A 583 0.73 -3.23 2.92
N HIS A 584 1.71 -2.41 2.53
CA HIS A 584 2.53 -2.66 1.33
C HIS A 584 3.54 -3.81 1.54
N THR A 585 3.27 -4.99 0.97
CA THR A 585 4.08 -6.21 1.21
C THR A 585 5.51 -6.12 0.67
N PHE A 586 5.76 -5.43 -0.45
CA PHE A 586 7.15 -5.23 -0.91
C PHE A 586 7.99 -4.39 0.06
N ALA A 587 7.34 -3.49 0.83
CA ALA A 587 8.04 -2.70 1.84
C ALA A 587 8.42 -3.59 3.03
N MET A 588 7.51 -4.47 3.45
CA MET A 588 7.77 -5.51 4.46
C MET A 588 8.93 -6.43 4.01
N ASN A 589 8.90 -6.93 2.78
CA ASN A 589 9.96 -7.78 2.24
C ASN A 589 11.33 -7.08 2.20
N GLU A 590 11.36 -5.81 1.78
CA GLU A 590 12.58 -5.02 1.70
C GLU A 590 13.17 -4.74 3.09
N LEU A 591 12.35 -4.33 4.06
CA LEU A 591 12.76 -4.11 5.45
C LEU A 591 13.18 -5.42 6.12
N GLY A 592 12.46 -6.51 5.87
CA GLY A 592 12.80 -7.84 6.38
C GLY A 592 14.22 -8.25 5.98
N TYR A 593 14.57 -8.09 4.69
CA TYR A 593 15.93 -8.34 4.24
C TYR A 593 16.95 -7.34 4.77
N PHE A 594 16.60 -6.05 4.82
CA PHE A 594 17.48 -5.01 5.34
C PHE A 594 17.97 -5.35 6.76
N TYR A 595 17.07 -5.78 7.64
CA TYR A 595 17.41 -6.17 9.01
C TYR A 595 18.06 -7.56 9.12
N LEU A 596 17.95 -8.43 8.11
CA LEU A 596 18.58 -9.75 8.10
C LEU A 596 19.99 -9.78 7.47
N GLN A 597 20.55 -8.64 7.07
CA GLN A 597 21.93 -8.55 6.60
C GLN A 597 22.91 -8.65 7.78
N GLU A 598 23.48 -9.83 8.01
CA GLU A 598 24.36 -10.12 9.18
C GLU A 598 25.58 -9.19 9.30
N ASP A 599 26.10 -8.70 8.17
CA ASP A 599 27.21 -7.75 8.09
C ASP A 599 26.76 -6.28 8.06
N GLY A 600 25.45 -6.03 8.02
CA GLY A 600 24.86 -4.70 8.03
C GLY A 600 25.00 -4.03 9.39
N GLU A 601 25.26 -2.72 9.38
CA GLU A 601 25.23 -1.87 10.60
C GLU A 601 23.92 -2.02 11.37
N PHE A 602 22.85 -2.29 10.62
CA PHE A 602 21.48 -2.39 11.07
C PHE A 602 20.98 -3.84 11.21
N TYR A 603 21.86 -4.81 11.38
CA TYR A 603 21.44 -6.19 11.61
C TYR A 603 20.55 -6.34 12.87
N ASP A 604 19.37 -6.89 12.67
CA ASP A 604 18.37 -7.16 13.71
C ASP A 604 17.49 -8.34 13.27
N ALA A 605 17.91 -9.54 13.63
CA ALA A 605 17.30 -10.79 13.21
C ALA A 605 15.80 -10.89 13.55
N GLU A 606 15.45 -10.59 14.79
CA GLU A 606 14.08 -10.71 15.29
C GLU A 606 13.12 -9.80 14.50
N ARG A 607 13.53 -8.54 14.34
CA ARG A 607 12.79 -7.55 13.57
C ARG A 607 12.66 -7.94 12.10
N GLY A 608 13.75 -8.36 11.47
CA GLY A 608 13.75 -8.77 10.07
C GLY A 608 12.83 -9.98 9.81
N LEU A 609 12.88 -10.98 10.68
CA LEU A 609 12.00 -12.15 10.62
C LEU A 609 10.52 -11.77 10.78
N ARG A 610 10.19 -10.82 11.67
CA ARG A 610 8.80 -10.35 11.84
C ARG A 610 8.26 -9.75 10.54
N TYR A 611 9.00 -8.86 9.87
CA TYR A 611 8.57 -8.28 8.59
C TYR A 611 8.29 -9.36 7.52
N LEU A 612 9.17 -10.36 7.39
CA LEU A 612 8.98 -11.44 6.41
C LEU A 612 7.77 -12.32 6.74
N ARG A 613 7.52 -12.61 8.02
CA ARG A 613 6.33 -13.35 8.48
C ARG A 613 5.04 -12.57 8.18
N GLU A 614 5.01 -11.27 8.43
CA GLU A 614 3.85 -10.43 8.13
C GLU A 614 3.51 -10.34 6.65
N SER A 615 4.54 -10.33 5.80
CA SER A 615 4.39 -10.44 4.35
C SER A 615 3.78 -11.80 3.96
N ALA A 616 4.35 -12.90 4.45
CA ALA A 616 3.83 -14.25 4.19
C ALA A 616 2.41 -14.48 4.75
N ALA A 617 2.05 -13.87 5.88
CA ALA A 617 0.71 -13.93 6.48
C ALA A 617 -0.37 -13.18 5.67
N ARG A 618 0.04 -12.46 4.63
CA ARG A 618 -0.82 -11.81 3.63
C ARG A 618 -0.79 -12.55 2.29
N ASP A 619 -0.34 -13.80 2.30
CA ASP A 619 -0.18 -14.67 1.12
C ASP A 619 0.73 -14.08 0.02
N ASP A 620 1.66 -13.20 0.40
CA ASP A 620 2.61 -12.59 -0.52
C ASP A 620 3.63 -13.61 -1.03
N ILE A 621 3.72 -13.77 -2.35
CA ILE A 621 4.58 -14.77 -2.99
C ILE A 621 6.06 -14.53 -2.73
N TYR A 622 6.48 -13.28 -2.52
CA TYR A 622 7.86 -12.95 -2.15
C TYR A 622 8.08 -13.18 -0.66
N GLY A 623 7.10 -12.86 0.20
CA GLY A 623 7.08 -13.24 1.61
C GLY A 623 7.31 -14.73 1.80
N PHE A 624 6.58 -15.58 1.07
CA PHE A 624 6.79 -17.02 1.07
C PHE A 624 8.21 -17.39 0.61
N ASN A 625 8.70 -16.86 -0.51
CA ASN A 625 10.07 -17.16 -0.97
C ASN A 625 11.13 -16.75 0.07
N ASN A 626 10.95 -15.59 0.71
CA ASN A 626 11.89 -15.05 1.68
C ASN A 626 11.90 -15.91 2.96
N MET A 627 10.72 -16.33 3.44
CA MET A 627 10.60 -17.29 4.53
C MET A 627 11.21 -18.65 4.18
N GLY A 628 11.05 -19.11 2.92
CA GLY A 628 11.73 -20.30 2.44
C GLY A 628 13.26 -20.18 2.54
N LEU A 629 13.82 -19.02 2.19
CA LEU A 629 15.26 -18.75 2.31
C LEU A 629 15.72 -18.65 3.77
N VAL A 630 14.88 -18.12 4.66
CA VAL A 630 15.13 -18.10 6.11
C VAL A 630 15.30 -19.53 6.62
N TYR A 631 14.32 -20.41 6.39
CA TYR A 631 14.36 -21.79 6.85
C TYR A 631 15.48 -22.60 6.18
N LEU A 632 15.74 -22.35 4.89
CA LEU A 632 16.78 -23.07 4.15
C LEU A 632 18.19 -22.79 4.68
N ASN A 633 18.47 -21.53 5.06
CA ASN A 633 19.81 -21.08 5.42
C ASN A 633 19.99 -20.79 6.91
N GLY A 634 18.93 -20.91 7.71
CA GLY A 634 18.95 -20.61 9.14
C GLY A 634 19.15 -19.12 9.43
N LEU A 635 18.58 -18.24 8.59
CA LEU A 635 18.78 -16.79 8.72
C LEU A 635 18.17 -16.25 10.02
N GLY A 636 18.81 -15.24 10.58
CA GLY A 636 18.33 -14.59 11.80
C GLY A 636 18.30 -15.52 13.03
N GLY A 637 19.15 -16.55 13.06
CA GLY A 637 19.17 -17.54 14.14
C GLY A 637 18.02 -18.55 14.10
N THR A 638 17.24 -18.59 13.01
CA THR A 638 16.25 -19.64 12.78
C THR A 638 16.95 -20.97 12.58
N GLU A 639 16.42 -22.06 13.15
CA GLU A 639 16.96 -23.40 12.85
C GLU A 639 16.73 -23.75 11.38
N VAL A 640 17.68 -24.45 10.77
CA VAL A 640 17.52 -24.96 9.41
C VAL A 640 16.40 -25.99 9.40
N ASP A 641 15.36 -25.72 8.61
CA ASP A 641 14.21 -26.60 8.44
C ASP A 641 13.90 -26.77 6.94
N ASP A 642 14.37 -27.89 6.38
CA ASP A 642 14.16 -28.23 4.98
C ASP A 642 12.69 -28.43 4.63
N ALA A 643 11.87 -28.96 5.56
CA ALA A 643 10.46 -29.21 5.30
C ALA A 643 9.69 -27.90 5.22
N ALA A 644 9.92 -26.99 6.16
CA ALA A 644 9.34 -25.65 6.14
C ALA A 644 9.80 -24.85 4.92
N ALA A 645 11.09 -24.93 4.55
CA ALA A 645 11.61 -24.28 3.35
C ALA A 645 10.91 -24.78 2.08
N VAL A 646 10.76 -26.10 1.91
CA VAL A 646 10.03 -26.69 0.76
C VAL A 646 8.57 -26.23 0.73
N GLU A 647 7.89 -26.20 1.87
CA GLU A 647 6.51 -25.73 1.93
C GLU A 647 6.39 -24.28 1.46
N MET A 648 7.24 -23.39 1.98
CA MET A 648 7.23 -21.97 1.64
C MET A 648 7.60 -21.74 0.17
N PHE A 649 8.63 -22.40 -0.35
CA PHE A 649 8.97 -22.29 -1.77
C PHE A 649 7.89 -22.85 -2.68
N ARG A 650 7.18 -23.92 -2.26
CA ARG A 650 6.05 -24.46 -3.03
C ARG A 650 4.90 -23.46 -3.10
N LYS A 651 4.49 -22.86 -1.97
CA LYS A 651 3.48 -21.79 -1.95
C LYS A 651 3.88 -20.62 -2.84
N ALA A 652 5.13 -20.17 -2.77
CA ALA A 652 5.66 -19.12 -3.64
C ALA A 652 5.63 -19.54 -5.13
N ALA A 653 6.05 -20.75 -5.46
CA ALA A 653 6.08 -21.25 -6.83
C ALA A 653 4.66 -21.40 -7.41
N GLU A 654 3.73 -21.98 -6.66
CA GLU A 654 2.31 -22.11 -7.02
C GLU A 654 1.65 -20.74 -7.22
N GLY A 655 2.01 -19.75 -6.40
CA GLY A 655 1.61 -18.35 -6.56
C GLY A 655 2.29 -17.62 -7.72
N GLY A 656 3.24 -18.23 -8.44
CA GLY A 656 3.89 -17.62 -9.60
C GLY A 656 5.21 -16.89 -9.31
N HIS A 657 5.80 -17.01 -8.12
CA HIS A 657 7.09 -16.37 -7.80
C HIS A 657 8.20 -16.81 -8.79
N PRO A 658 8.97 -15.88 -9.38
CA PRO A 658 9.91 -16.21 -10.44
C PRO A 658 11.06 -17.12 -10.01
N ASN A 659 11.60 -16.91 -8.80
CA ASN A 659 12.81 -17.59 -8.34
C ASN A 659 12.55 -18.78 -7.39
N ALA A 660 11.29 -19.03 -7.03
CA ALA A 660 10.97 -20.12 -6.10
C ALA A 660 11.19 -21.51 -6.72
N PRO A 661 10.86 -21.75 -8.01
CA PRO A 661 11.20 -23.01 -8.67
C PRO A 661 12.71 -23.32 -8.68
N PHE A 662 13.57 -22.30 -8.83
CA PHE A 662 15.02 -22.47 -8.70
C PHE A 662 15.43 -23.03 -7.33
N ASN A 663 14.88 -22.45 -6.27
CA ASN A 663 15.16 -22.89 -4.91
C ASN A 663 14.69 -24.33 -4.67
N LEU A 664 13.50 -24.69 -5.14
CA LEU A 664 13.01 -26.07 -5.11
C LEU A 664 13.91 -27.03 -5.88
N GLY A 665 14.28 -26.68 -7.11
CA GLY A 665 15.16 -27.48 -7.96
C GLY A 665 16.49 -27.79 -7.27
N ARG A 666 17.08 -26.80 -6.57
CA ARG A 666 18.28 -27.01 -5.74
C ARG A 666 18.04 -27.96 -4.58
N MET A 667 16.93 -27.83 -3.87
CA MET A 667 16.63 -28.71 -2.73
C MET A 667 16.45 -30.18 -3.17
N TYR A 668 15.74 -30.43 -4.28
CA TYR A 668 15.60 -31.78 -4.84
C TYR A 668 16.94 -32.35 -5.32
N ARG A 669 17.76 -31.53 -5.98
CA ARG A 669 19.11 -31.90 -6.43
C ARG A 669 20.03 -32.26 -5.26
N ASP A 670 19.95 -31.50 -4.17
CA ASP A 670 20.82 -31.65 -3.00
C ASP A 670 20.26 -32.69 -2.00
N GLY A 671 19.09 -33.25 -2.27
CA GLY A 671 18.43 -34.25 -1.40
C GLY A 671 17.88 -33.68 -0.10
N ARG A 672 17.67 -32.36 -0.05
CA ARG A 672 17.09 -31.60 1.07
C ARG A 672 15.55 -31.63 1.06
N VAL A 673 14.96 -32.74 0.63
CA VAL A 673 13.51 -32.93 0.54
C VAL A 673 13.12 -34.27 1.16
N ALA A 674 11.86 -34.40 1.56
CA ALA A 674 11.33 -35.69 1.99
C ALA A 674 11.45 -36.72 0.85
N GLY A 675 12.10 -37.86 1.12
CA GLY A 675 12.42 -38.87 0.10
C GLY A 675 13.85 -38.79 -0.45
N GLY A 676 14.63 -37.77 -0.07
CA GLY A 676 16.02 -37.61 -0.48
C GLY A 676 16.16 -37.06 -1.91
N ARG A 677 17.31 -37.33 -2.52
CA ARG A 677 17.67 -36.76 -3.83
C ARG A 677 16.76 -37.28 -4.96
N ASP A 678 16.17 -36.35 -5.71
CA ASP A 678 15.41 -36.64 -6.93
C ASP A 678 15.81 -35.68 -8.06
N LEU A 679 16.64 -36.17 -8.97
CA LEU A 679 17.15 -35.38 -10.09
C LEU A 679 16.08 -35.08 -11.15
N LYS A 680 15.06 -35.94 -11.27
CA LYS A 680 13.98 -35.72 -12.24
C LYS A 680 13.13 -34.54 -11.77
N ALA A 681 12.70 -34.57 -10.51
CA ALA A 681 11.98 -33.46 -9.91
C ALA A 681 12.81 -32.16 -9.94
N ALA A 682 14.14 -32.25 -9.70
CA ALA A 682 15.02 -31.09 -9.80
C ALA A 682 14.99 -30.46 -11.21
N VAL A 683 15.10 -31.28 -12.27
CA VAL A 683 15.03 -30.79 -13.66
C VAL A 683 13.65 -30.21 -13.98
N GLU A 684 12.56 -30.81 -13.49
CA GLU A 684 11.19 -30.28 -13.67
C GLU A 684 11.05 -28.88 -13.04
N TRP A 685 11.46 -28.70 -11.77
CA TRP A 685 11.42 -27.39 -11.10
C TRP A 685 12.35 -26.35 -11.74
N PHE A 686 13.55 -26.75 -12.16
CA PHE A 686 14.43 -25.84 -12.89
C PHE A 686 13.89 -25.49 -14.28
N SER A 687 13.20 -26.41 -14.96
CA SER A 687 12.56 -26.10 -16.25
C SER A 687 11.46 -25.06 -16.05
N GLU A 688 10.67 -25.18 -14.98
CA GLU A 688 9.66 -24.18 -14.61
C GLU A 688 10.29 -22.81 -14.29
N GLY A 689 11.39 -22.77 -13.54
CA GLY A 689 12.13 -21.53 -13.27
C GLY A 689 12.66 -20.86 -14.55
N LEU A 690 13.14 -21.66 -15.51
CA LEU A 690 13.58 -21.16 -16.81
C LEU A 690 12.42 -20.55 -17.61
N GLU A 691 11.27 -21.21 -17.65
CA GLU A 691 10.06 -20.69 -18.33
C GLU A 691 9.53 -19.41 -17.65
N ARG A 692 9.96 -19.10 -16.42
CA ARG A 692 9.72 -17.81 -15.74
C ARG A 692 10.83 -16.78 -15.95
N GLY A 693 11.91 -17.12 -16.65
CA GLY A 693 13.00 -16.21 -16.99
C GLY A 693 14.28 -16.37 -16.15
N ASP A 694 14.38 -17.38 -15.29
CA ASP A 694 15.61 -17.63 -14.54
C ASP A 694 16.62 -18.47 -15.35
N ALA A 695 17.62 -17.80 -15.91
CA ALA A 695 18.72 -18.44 -16.64
C ALA A 695 19.52 -19.43 -15.79
N ASN A 696 19.65 -19.21 -14.47
CA ASN A 696 20.38 -20.13 -13.60
C ASN A 696 19.64 -21.46 -13.49
N SER A 697 18.32 -21.44 -13.40
CA SER A 697 17.50 -22.65 -13.44
C SER A 697 17.78 -23.47 -14.70
N GLY A 698 17.67 -22.85 -15.89
CA GLY A 698 17.92 -23.56 -17.15
C GLY A 698 19.33 -24.14 -17.26
N GLY A 699 20.36 -23.38 -16.84
CA GLY A 699 21.74 -23.86 -16.80
C GLY A 699 21.93 -25.04 -15.84
N ASN A 700 21.31 -25.00 -14.66
CA ASN A 700 21.37 -26.11 -13.69
C ASN A 700 20.65 -27.36 -14.21
N ALA A 701 19.49 -27.22 -14.84
CA ALA A 701 18.78 -28.34 -15.44
C ALA A 701 19.63 -29.02 -16.53
N ALA A 702 20.18 -28.23 -17.46
CA ALA A 702 21.03 -28.73 -18.53
C ALA A 702 22.29 -29.42 -17.98
N TYR A 703 22.90 -28.84 -16.93
CA TYR A 703 24.06 -29.45 -16.27
C TYR A 703 23.71 -30.83 -15.69
N LEU A 704 22.60 -30.96 -14.96
CA LEU A 704 22.20 -32.24 -14.36
C LEU A 704 21.94 -33.32 -15.43
N ILE A 705 21.22 -32.97 -16.49
CA ILE A 705 20.95 -33.92 -17.59
C ILE A 705 22.25 -34.38 -18.25
N SER A 706 23.16 -33.45 -18.56
CA SER A 706 24.39 -33.74 -19.30
C SER A 706 25.51 -34.41 -18.48
N SER A 707 25.58 -34.15 -17.17
CA SER A 707 26.66 -34.65 -16.31
C SER A 707 26.28 -35.85 -15.45
N GLU A 708 25.02 -35.95 -15.01
CA GLU A 708 24.58 -37.00 -14.09
C GLU A 708 23.66 -38.03 -14.74
N GLY A 709 23.05 -37.70 -15.89
CA GLY A 709 22.09 -38.55 -16.57
C GLY A 709 20.78 -38.64 -15.81
N VAL A 710 19.75 -37.94 -16.28
CA VAL A 710 18.43 -37.88 -15.63
C VAL A 710 17.42 -38.72 -16.41
N ALA A 711 16.72 -39.63 -15.72
CA ALA A 711 15.75 -40.51 -16.36
C ALA A 711 14.63 -39.71 -17.07
N GLY A 712 14.41 -40.01 -18.35
CA GLY A 712 13.42 -39.33 -19.18
C GLY A 712 13.93 -38.10 -19.94
N TYR A 713 15.20 -37.72 -19.76
CA TYR A 713 15.84 -36.61 -20.47
C TYR A 713 17.06 -37.10 -21.26
N ASP A 714 17.32 -36.48 -22.41
CA ASP A 714 18.48 -36.73 -23.24
C ASP A 714 19.36 -35.47 -23.42
N LEU A 715 20.52 -35.61 -24.08
CA LEU A 715 21.41 -34.49 -24.36
C LEU A 715 20.79 -33.42 -25.27
N PHE A 716 19.75 -33.75 -26.04
CA PHE A 716 19.04 -32.76 -26.84
C PHE A 716 18.18 -31.88 -25.93
N ASP A 717 17.54 -32.45 -24.90
CA ASP A 717 16.82 -31.68 -23.87
C ASP A 717 17.77 -30.75 -23.11
N ALA A 718 18.94 -31.25 -22.73
CA ALA A 718 19.98 -30.44 -22.10
C ALA A 718 20.41 -29.27 -23.01
N ALA A 719 20.58 -29.52 -24.32
CA ALA A 719 20.92 -28.48 -25.29
C ALA A 719 19.82 -27.43 -25.45
N VAL A 720 18.54 -27.83 -25.45
CA VAL A 720 17.40 -26.89 -25.47
C VAL A 720 17.41 -25.99 -24.25
N LEU A 721 17.52 -26.56 -23.04
CA LEU A 721 17.49 -25.80 -21.79
C LEU A 721 18.69 -24.85 -21.66
N ALA A 722 19.90 -25.30 -22.02
CA ALA A 722 21.09 -24.47 -22.02
C ALA A 722 21.02 -23.36 -23.09
N ALA A 723 20.47 -23.62 -24.28
CA ALA A 723 20.29 -22.61 -25.31
C ALA A 723 19.26 -21.55 -24.92
N LYS A 724 18.12 -21.96 -24.35
CA LYS A 724 17.12 -21.06 -23.77
C LYS A 724 17.73 -20.17 -22.68
N ALA A 725 18.51 -20.74 -21.76
CA ALA A 725 19.21 -19.95 -20.73
C ALA A 725 20.28 -19.01 -21.32
N ALA A 726 21.06 -19.47 -22.30
CA ALA A 726 22.09 -18.68 -22.98
C ALA A 726 21.54 -17.53 -23.83
N ALA A 727 20.28 -17.62 -24.25
CA ALA A 727 19.57 -16.59 -25.01
C ALA A 727 19.01 -15.47 -24.13
N LEU A 728 19.00 -15.63 -22.80
CA LEU A 728 18.53 -14.61 -21.86
C LEU A 728 19.54 -13.48 -21.70
N VAL A 729 19.03 -12.29 -21.37
CA VAL A 729 19.84 -11.06 -21.43
C VAL A 729 20.84 -10.93 -20.28
N ASN A 730 20.52 -11.47 -19.09
CA ASN A 730 21.41 -11.43 -17.93
C ASN A 730 22.69 -12.24 -18.19
N GLN A 731 23.76 -11.55 -18.60
CA GLN A 731 25.01 -12.20 -18.99
C GLN A 731 25.72 -12.93 -17.85
N ASN A 732 25.53 -12.52 -16.59
CA ASN A 732 26.14 -13.22 -15.45
C ASN A 732 25.58 -14.64 -15.30
N ALA A 733 24.28 -14.83 -15.58
CA ALA A 733 23.61 -16.12 -15.50
C ALA A 733 23.60 -16.86 -16.86
N ALA A 734 23.53 -16.14 -17.99
CA ALA A 734 23.50 -16.71 -19.32
C ALA A 734 24.88 -17.20 -19.81
N LYS A 735 25.97 -16.55 -19.38
CA LYS A 735 27.33 -16.93 -19.79
C LYS A 735 27.70 -18.36 -19.37
N PRO A 736 27.51 -18.80 -18.11
CA PRO A 736 27.73 -20.20 -17.74
C PRO A 736 26.92 -21.19 -18.58
N ALA A 737 25.66 -20.87 -18.90
CA ALA A 737 24.83 -21.70 -19.76
C ALA A 737 25.38 -21.79 -21.19
N ARG A 738 25.89 -20.67 -21.73
CA ARG A 738 26.54 -20.65 -23.06
C ARG A 738 27.85 -21.43 -23.08
N GLU A 739 28.66 -21.35 -22.02
CA GLU A 739 29.90 -22.12 -21.87
C GLU A 739 29.60 -23.63 -21.77
N LEU A 740 28.58 -24.01 -20.99
CA LEU A 740 28.09 -25.39 -20.92
C LEU A 740 27.61 -25.87 -22.29
N LEU A 741 26.79 -25.07 -22.98
CA LEU A 741 26.28 -25.40 -24.30
C LEU A 741 27.42 -25.57 -25.33
N ALA A 742 28.45 -24.73 -25.29
CA ALA A 742 29.62 -24.84 -26.15
C ALA A 742 30.47 -26.09 -25.89
N SER A 743 30.32 -26.74 -24.73
CA SER A 743 30.98 -28.02 -24.43
C SER A 743 30.29 -29.23 -25.07
N TYR A 744 29.06 -29.05 -25.58
CA TYR A 744 28.31 -30.13 -26.20
C TYR A 744 28.81 -30.45 -27.61
N ASN A 745 28.71 -31.72 -27.99
CA ASN A 745 29.06 -32.13 -29.35
C ASN A 745 28.01 -31.65 -30.37
N GLU A 746 28.40 -31.65 -31.64
CA GLU A 746 27.55 -31.16 -32.72
C GLU A 746 26.21 -31.92 -32.81
N THR A 747 26.21 -33.23 -32.60
CA THR A 747 24.97 -34.04 -32.60
C THR A 747 23.97 -33.55 -31.55
N ALA A 748 24.44 -33.20 -30.35
CA ALA A 748 23.59 -32.68 -29.28
C ALA A 748 23.04 -31.29 -29.62
N LEU A 749 23.88 -30.39 -30.15
CA LEU A 749 23.46 -29.06 -30.60
C LEU A 749 22.42 -29.14 -31.72
N ASN A 750 22.63 -30.06 -32.67
CA ASN A 750 21.72 -30.29 -33.79
C ASN A 750 20.37 -30.85 -33.34
N GLY A 751 20.39 -31.85 -32.45
CA GLY A 751 19.18 -32.45 -31.89
C GLY A 751 18.38 -31.44 -31.07
N GLY A 752 19.06 -30.62 -30.26
CA GLY A 752 18.43 -29.52 -29.53
C GLY A 752 17.82 -28.46 -30.47
N ALA A 753 18.52 -28.08 -31.54
CA ALA A 753 17.98 -27.18 -32.55
C ALA A 753 16.73 -27.76 -33.24
N GLN A 754 16.74 -29.06 -33.58
CA GLN A 754 15.57 -29.74 -34.12
C GLN A 754 14.38 -29.76 -33.14
N LYS A 755 14.63 -29.96 -31.83
CA LYS A 755 13.59 -29.84 -30.80
C LYS A 755 13.01 -28.42 -30.73
N LEU A 756 13.84 -27.38 -30.75
CA LEU A 756 13.35 -25.99 -30.79
C LEU A 756 12.58 -25.64 -32.06
N ILE A 757 12.98 -26.17 -33.23
CA ILE A 757 12.21 -26.02 -34.47
C ILE A 757 10.80 -26.61 -34.31
N ARG A 758 10.67 -27.78 -33.65
CA ARG A 758 9.36 -28.38 -33.34
C ARG A 758 8.54 -27.52 -32.37
N GLU A 759 9.16 -26.99 -31.30
CA GLU A 759 8.49 -26.08 -30.37
C GLU A 759 7.94 -24.82 -31.07
N LEU A 760 8.61 -24.39 -32.15
CA LEU A 760 8.21 -23.26 -32.99
C LEU A 760 7.26 -23.65 -34.14
N GLY A 761 6.72 -24.87 -34.13
CA GLY A 761 5.75 -25.35 -35.12
C GLY A 761 6.35 -25.95 -36.41
N GLY A 762 7.67 -26.11 -36.48
CA GLY A 762 8.35 -26.71 -37.62
C GLY A 762 8.30 -28.23 -37.64
N ALA A 763 8.17 -28.81 -38.83
CA ALA A 763 8.14 -30.27 -39.03
C ALA A 763 9.55 -30.81 -39.31
N VAL A 764 10.18 -31.40 -38.28
CA VAL A 764 11.52 -32.01 -38.40
C VAL A 764 11.65 -33.21 -37.47
N GLU A 765 12.51 -34.18 -37.78
CA GLU A 765 12.93 -35.22 -36.83
C GLU A 765 14.04 -34.70 -35.90
N ALA A 766 14.01 -35.05 -34.61
CA ALA A 766 15.09 -34.71 -33.67
C ALA A 766 16.03 -35.91 -33.53
N ASP A 767 16.88 -36.09 -34.53
CA ASP A 767 17.83 -37.21 -34.67
C ASP A 767 19.30 -36.81 -34.49
N GLY A 768 19.58 -35.51 -34.34
CA GLY A 768 20.93 -34.96 -34.24
C GLY A 768 21.64 -34.78 -35.59
N ALA A 769 21.00 -35.15 -36.70
CA ALA A 769 21.51 -34.98 -38.05
C ALA A 769 20.91 -33.73 -38.70
N PHE A 770 21.66 -32.62 -38.70
CA PHE A 770 21.18 -31.36 -39.27
C PHE A 770 21.37 -31.31 -40.79
N GLY A 771 20.56 -32.09 -41.52
CA GLY A 771 20.55 -32.15 -42.98
C GLY A 771 19.65 -31.10 -43.65
N ALA A 772 19.39 -31.29 -44.95
CA ALA A 772 18.60 -30.37 -45.76
C ALA A 772 17.15 -30.19 -45.26
N SER A 773 16.54 -31.23 -44.69
CA SER A 773 15.21 -31.16 -44.08
C SER A 773 15.19 -30.24 -42.85
N SER A 774 16.16 -30.38 -41.95
CA SER A 774 16.33 -29.52 -40.77
C SER A 774 16.60 -28.08 -41.15
N GLN A 775 17.43 -27.86 -42.19
CA GLN A 775 17.69 -26.52 -42.72
C GLN A 775 16.43 -25.87 -43.31
N ALA A 776 15.69 -26.60 -44.16
CA ALA A 776 14.44 -26.08 -44.74
C ALA A 776 13.39 -25.78 -43.66
N ALA A 777 13.26 -26.65 -42.64
CA ALA A 777 12.35 -26.44 -41.52
C ALA A 777 12.75 -25.21 -40.69
N MET A 778 14.04 -25.01 -40.43
CA MET A 778 14.54 -23.81 -39.75
C MET A 778 14.26 -22.53 -40.55
N GLU A 779 14.58 -22.52 -41.85
CA GLU A 779 14.31 -21.37 -42.73
C GLU A 779 12.82 -21.04 -42.78
N ALA A 780 11.95 -22.05 -42.84
CA ALA A 780 10.50 -21.87 -42.80
C ALA A 780 10.03 -21.26 -41.47
N VAL A 781 10.53 -21.77 -40.34
CA VAL A 781 10.20 -21.23 -38.99
C VAL A 781 10.67 -19.79 -38.85
N LEU A 782 11.90 -19.48 -39.26
CA LEU A 782 12.44 -18.12 -39.21
C LEU A 782 11.63 -17.17 -40.10
N ALA A 783 11.30 -17.58 -41.33
CA ALA A 783 10.49 -16.79 -42.25
C ALA A 783 9.08 -16.53 -41.71
N THR A 784 8.44 -17.54 -41.12
CA THR A 784 7.10 -17.44 -40.52
C THR A 784 7.04 -16.36 -39.44
N HIS A 785 8.13 -16.19 -38.68
CA HIS A 785 8.20 -15.23 -37.59
C HIS A 785 9.00 -13.96 -37.93
N GLY A 786 9.37 -13.75 -39.19
CA GLY A 786 10.13 -12.57 -39.63
C GLY A 786 11.54 -12.45 -39.01
N ALA A 787 12.15 -13.56 -38.61
CA ALA A 787 13.49 -13.58 -38.05
C ALA A 787 14.57 -13.47 -39.16
N GLY A 788 15.77 -13.02 -38.78
CA GLY A 788 16.91 -12.91 -39.69
C GLY A 788 17.39 -14.26 -40.28
N PRO A 789 18.35 -14.24 -41.21
CA PRO A 789 18.80 -15.46 -41.90
C PRO A 789 19.32 -16.53 -40.93
N ALA A 790 19.16 -17.79 -41.31
CA ALA A 790 19.58 -18.93 -40.51
C ALA A 790 21.10 -18.91 -40.24
N ARG A 791 21.50 -19.07 -38.97
CA ARG A 791 22.91 -19.23 -38.60
C ARG A 791 23.40 -20.63 -39.00
N THR A 792 24.64 -20.70 -39.48
CA THR A 792 25.26 -21.95 -39.96
C THR A 792 26.05 -22.68 -38.88
N ASP A 793 26.67 -21.94 -37.94
CA ASP A 793 27.36 -22.53 -36.80
C ASP A 793 26.34 -23.21 -35.86
N PRO A 794 26.56 -24.47 -35.43
CA PRO A 794 25.59 -25.20 -34.60
C PRO A 794 25.21 -24.50 -33.29
N LEU A 795 26.18 -23.85 -32.62
CA LEU A 795 25.95 -23.14 -31.36
C LEU A 795 25.14 -21.87 -31.60
N ASP A 796 25.54 -21.05 -32.57
CA ASP A 796 24.79 -19.82 -32.90
C ASP A 796 23.39 -20.13 -33.44
N ARG A 797 23.21 -21.25 -34.14
CA ARG A 797 21.91 -21.73 -34.63
C ARG A 797 20.95 -22.05 -33.50
N ILE A 798 21.35 -22.88 -32.55
CA ILE A 798 20.45 -23.27 -31.45
C ILE A 798 20.11 -22.05 -30.57
N VAL A 799 21.07 -21.13 -30.37
CA VAL A 799 20.82 -19.87 -29.66
C VAL A 799 19.87 -18.96 -30.43
N GLN A 800 19.97 -18.85 -31.76
CA GLN A 800 19.02 -18.10 -32.58
C GLN A 800 17.58 -18.62 -32.44
N LEU A 801 17.41 -19.95 -32.46
CA LEU A 801 16.11 -20.58 -32.27
C LEU A 801 15.56 -20.36 -30.86
N ALA A 802 16.42 -20.41 -29.84
CA ALA A 802 16.04 -20.11 -28.47
C ALA A 802 15.61 -18.63 -28.29
N MET A 803 16.32 -17.69 -28.91
CA MET A 803 15.92 -16.27 -28.93
C MET A 803 14.55 -16.09 -29.60
N LEU A 804 14.31 -16.79 -30.71
CA LEU A 804 13.01 -16.77 -31.39
C LEU A 804 11.90 -17.39 -30.52
N ARG A 805 12.21 -18.44 -29.76
CA ARG A 805 11.26 -19.04 -28.81
C ARG A 805 10.87 -18.03 -27.73
N TRP A 806 11.82 -17.28 -27.17
CA TRP A 806 11.51 -16.24 -26.19
C TRP A 806 10.73 -15.06 -26.77
N SER A 807 10.97 -14.69 -28.03
CA SER A 807 10.20 -13.61 -28.67
C SER A 807 8.76 -14.00 -29.00
N THR A 808 8.47 -15.29 -29.14
CA THR A 808 7.14 -15.82 -29.45
C THR A 808 6.36 -16.30 -28.21
N SER A 809 7.05 -16.47 -27.09
CA SER A 809 6.48 -16.84 -25.80
C SER A 809 7.24 -16.13 -24.68
N PRO A 810 7.02 -14.82 -24.52
CA PRO A 810 7.70 -14.04 -23.52
C PRO A 810 7.33 -14.51 -22.11
N PHE A 811 8.34 -14.70 -21.26
CA PHE A 811 8.10 -14.83 -19.83
C PHE A 811 7.75 -13.48 -19.21
N ARG A 812 7.02 -13.51 -18.10
CA ARG A 812 6.50 -12.36 -17.37
C ARG A 812 7.60 -11.61 -16.63
N VAL A 813 7.92 -10.38 -17.07
CA VAL A 813 8.93 -9.51 -16.42
C VAL A 813 8.41 -8.71 -15.26
N ASP A 814 7.11 -8.50 -15.23
CA ASP A 814 6.44 -7.74 -14.20
C ASP A 814 6.43 -8.45 -12.83
N LEU A 815 6.99 -9.65 -12.79
CA LEU A 815 7.26 -10.43 -11.58
C LEU A 815 8.67 -10.19 -11.00
N TYR A 816 9.48 -9.31 -11.59
CA TYR A 816 10.85 -8.97 -11.16
C TYR A 816 11.04 -7.47 -10.93
#